data_AF-A0A7J4TWQ3-F1
#
_entry.id   AF-A0A7J4TWQ3-F1
#
_cell.length_a   1.000
_cell.length_b   1.000
_cell.length_c   1.000
_cell.angle_alpha   90.00
_cell.angle_beta   90.00
_cell.angle_gamma   90.00
#
_symmetry.space_group_name_H-M   'P 1'
#
loop_
_entity.id
_entity.type
_entity.pdbx_description
1 polymer ?
#
loop_
_entity_poly.entity_id
_entity_poly.type
_entity_poly.pdbx_seq_one_letter_code
_entity_poly.pdbx_strand_id
1 'polypeptide(L)'
;GILSFQDAMRAAAARGTEMGSVDVPDPGLMAAIGAPEGSVLETIGQIDGYVIAANRNSPNSTVIAGETEAVRLAMKALSDAGATVIPLQTSHAFHTDIVAPANGPLKRFLESIDISLPDIPITANVDGSFYPSEAKDVRSAILGKLAPQMSSPVNWIDQIRTMHAAGARLFLEVGPKRALSSTVNEILGGDVKSSTTNHPKVGGIATFLGSLAFLSINGKQPIMDEWGSEILSSEFRSRPSDIDMAPESKDLEALRIRSRPLPTAQRENSIGHHVVAPDLMANSADLVARILAEETGYPANVLEGRVDLTELGLDDSKLSRVVEKLSKKGKFTGSKPEQISVVEDLVEWYGSKTTPEKFETAISEAPVVSGVSLGVPGMSEVFDEEVWDAILAGRNLISEISAEMKQKLVDKRIVRLVKSEDGTSRLVSADTFETVPQLAGIGGVFDLIEQYGIDPKLVEAFDVATSLAFASGLEALRDAGLPLFPIEQTNSSGMRVIRRWTLPESERDRTGVIFASVFPGLEKAIEHALKENSSEESQFDRKYLLQVLSMGHSQFASWIGARGPNLAINNACASTPAAFAIAEDWMARGRCDRVIIVSGDDSTSDTLMPWIGSGFAGAGAHAMGNVVEEVALPFDARRHGMLLGMGGAGFVLERLEDSKDRGVMPYVELLGAEIANSAFHPTRLDTDHAASVMESFVSRMENRWGLERSNMANRMTFMSHEPYTPPRGGSASAEVSALRHVFGRNASDILITNAKGYTGHPMGVGLEDAVVIRGLAAGVLPPVANHMVDDPALGTLNLCKGGQHELDLALRHGAGFGSQIALTLMRRLAVSDTERFDIDRISNWTLEASGGTNVDLRVIKRKLVAYVDADENLVGGVAGEKYSPEPISEPMASPTPDENIRPSAPQTKVKTPEVAPAAKPKSVGLKIPSDIDDTRVRVLKIVAEFTGYPQEFIEMDADMEGELGIDSIKQAEIMAEIRSTFALPLDEEFQLRDHPTLAHILVYISSMNGAQTIKQPDSTTQQAPDAPVPNVNSTVIAETVKSKSDEETLSRILPIVVQHTGYPQEFIEIDADMEGELGI
;
A
#
# COMPACT_ATOMS: atom_id res chain seq x y z
N GLY A 1 -7.79 51.12 5.70
CA GLY A 1 -9.11 50.65 5.24
C GLY A 1 -10.20 51.46 5.92
N ILE A 2 -11.49 51.11 5.76
CA ILE A 2 -12.59 51.93 6.32
C ILE A 2 -12.69 51.95 7.86
N LEU A 3 -12.09 50.97 8.54
CA LEU A 3 -12.04 50.84 10.01
C LEU A 3 -10.61 50.55 10.47
N SER A 4 -10.30 50.87 11.74
CA SER A 4 -9.13 50.33 12.43
C SER A 4 -9.28 48.81 12.66
N PHE A 5 -8.18 48.08 12.88
CA PHE A 5 -8.27 46.63 13.18
C PHE A 5 -9.06 46.38 14.48
N GLN A 6 -8.82 47.18 15.51
CA GLN A 6 -9.53 47.09 16.79
C GLN A 6 -11.03 47.35 16.61
N ASP A 7 -11.42 48.38 15.86
CA ASP A 7 -12.84 48.70 15.64
C ASP A 7 -13.52 47.75 14.68
N ALA A 8 -12.80 47.17 13.71
CA ALA A 8 -13.31 46.08 12.88
C ALA A 8 -13.64 44.84 13.72
N MET A 9 -12.77 44.46 14.66
CA MET A 9 -13.03 43.37 15.60
C MET A 9 -14.21 43.68 16.53
N ARG A 10 -14.30 44.91 17.06
CA ARG A 10 -15.44 45.33 17.89
C ARG A 10 -16.75 45.37 17.10
N ALA A 11 -16.73 45.82 15.84
CA ALA A 11 -17.89 45.84 14.95
C ALA A 11 -18.35 44.41 14.55
N ALA A 12 -17.42 43.48 14.34
CA ALA A 12 -17.73 42.08 14.12
C ALA A 12 -18.39 41.43 15.35
N ALA A 13 -17.85 41.69 16.55
CA ALA A 13 -18.43 41.24 17.80
C ALA A 13 -19.83 41.84 18.04
N ALA A 14 -19.98 43.16 17.89
CA ALA A 14 -21.28 43.84 18.01
C ALA A 14 -22.31 43.27 17.02
N ARG A 15 -21.95 43.09 15.75
CA ARG A 15 -22.81 42.45 14.74
C ARG A 15 -23.27 41.05 15.18
N GLY A 16 -22.38 40.25 15.77
CA GLY A 16 -22.72 38.94 16.32
C GLY A 16 -23.71 39.02 17.49
N THR A 17 -23.45 39.91 18.46
CA THR A 17 -24.31 40.12 19.63
C THR A 17 -25.70 40.62 19.24
N GLU A 18 -25.80 41.64 18.39
CA GLU A 18 -27.10 42.20 17.97
C GLU A 18 -27.89 41.18 17.15
N MET A 19 -27.23 40.39 16.29
CA MET A 19 -27.89 39.32 15.52
C MET A 19 -28.38 38.17 16.40
N GLY A 20 -27.60 37.79 17.42
CA GLY A 20 -28.01 36.79 18.42
C GLY A 20 -29.10 37.27 19.39
N SER A 21 -29.40 38.56 19.39
CA SER A 21 -30.41 39.21 20.25
C SER A 21 -31.71 39.55 19.50
N VAL A 22 -31.84 39.13 18.24
CA VAL A 22 -33.10 39.25 17.48
C VAL A 22 -34.11 38.24 18.04
N ASP A 23 -35.24 38.76 18.53
CA ASP A 23 -36.40 37.99 18.96
C ASP A 23 -37.60 38.41 18.10
N VAL A 24 -38.11 37.46 17.29
CA VAL A 24 -39.17 37.68 16.31
C VAL A 24 -40.13 36.48 16.29
N PRO A 25 -41.45 36.67 16.08
CA PRO A 25 -42.44 35.58 16.16
C PRO A 25 -42.26 34.47 15.11
N ASP A 26 -41.75 34.81 13.92
CA ASP A 26 -41.25 33.87 12.93
C ASP A 26 -39.78 34.21 12.65
N PRO A 27 -38.82 33.34 13.00
CA PRO A 27 -37.41 33.56 12.65
C PRO A 27 -37.16 33.45 11.14
N GLY A 28 -38.12 32.88 10.39
CA GLY A 28 -38.01 32.65 8.96
C GLY A 28 -37.16 31.43 8.59
N LEU A 29 -37.10 31.14 7.30
CA LEU A 29 -36.37 30.01 6.74
C LEU A 29 -35.42 30.47 5.62
N MET A 30 -34.35 29.72 5.38
CA MET A 30 -33.44 29.92 4.25
C MET A 30 -33.23 28.61 3.47
N ALA A 31 -33.11 28.69 2.15
CA ALA A 31 -32.81 27.54 1.30
C ALA A 31 -31.88 27.92 0.13
N ALA A 32 -30.86 27.09 -0.12
CA ALA A 32 -30.01 27.19 -1.30
C ALA A 32 -30.67 26.49 -2.49
N ILE A 33 -30.70 27.18 -3.62
CA ILE A 33 -31.35 26.78 -4.86
C ILE A 33 -30.30 26.68 -5.98
N GLY A 34 -30.17 25.49 -6.56
CA GLY A 34 -29.41 25.21 -7.78
C GLY A 34 -30.31 25.29 -9.00
N ALA A 35 -30.48 26.50 -9.54
CA ALA A 35 -31.22 26.81 -10.76
C ALA A 35 -30.81 28.19 -11.31
N PRO A 36 -31.07 28.49 -12.60
CA PRO A 36 -30.82 29.80 -13.19
C PRO A 36 -31.51 30.92 -12.40
N GLU A 37 -30.75 31.97 -12.08
CA GLU A 37 -31.17 33.06 -11.19
C GLU A 37 -32.55 33.67 -11.58
N GLY A 38 -32.76 33.90 -12.87
CA GLY A 38 -34.02 34.47 -13.38
C GLY A 38 -35.25 33.60 -13.09
N SER A 39 -35.12 32.28 -13.19
CA SER A 39 -36.19 31.33 -12.87
C SER A 39 -36.49 31.29 -11.37
N VAL A 40 -35.48 31.46 -10.52
CA VAL A 40 -35.66 31.58 -9.06
C VAL A 40 -36.44 32.84 -8.72
N LEU A 41 -36.05 34.00 -9.29
CA LEU A 41 -36.72 35.29 -9.08
C LEU A 41 -38.17 35.29 -9.59
N GLU A 42 -38.42 34.69 -10.76
CA GLU A 42 -39.78 34.53 -11.31
C GLU A 42 -40.66 33.66 -10.42
N THR A 43 -40.13 32.55 -9.89
CA THR A 43 -40.88 31.62 -9.03
C THR A 43 -41.23 32.25 -7.69
N ILE A 44 -40.28 32.89 -6.99
CA ILE A 44 -40.56 33.53 -5.69
C ILE A 44 -41.53 34.71 -5.81
N GLY A 45 -41.53 35.42 -6.95
CA GLY A 45 -42.48 36.50 -7.23
C GLY A 45 -43.93 36.05 -7.44
N GLN A 46 -44.19 34.74 -7.53
CA GLN A 46 -45.52 34.13 -7.64
C GLN A 46 -46.02 33.53 -6.32
N ILE A 47 -45.22 33.58 -5.25
CA ILE A 47 -45.58 33.03 -3.93
C ILE A 47 -46.26 34.10 -3.09
N ASP A 48 -47.42 33.76 -2.51
CA ASP A 48 -48.07 34.58 -1.50
C ASP A 48 -47.28 34.53 -0.18
N GLY A 49 -46.84 35.69 0.30
CA GLY A 49 -46.02 35.86 1.51
C GLY A 49 -44.66 36.49 1.21
N TYR A 50 -43.84 36.69 2.24
CA TYR A 50 -42.55 37.35 2.09
C TYR A 50 -41.42 36.34 1.81
N VAL A 51 -40.91 36.33 0.57
CA VAL A 51 -39.70 35.60 0.15
C VAL A 51 -38.86 36.47 -0.78
N ILE A 52 -37.55 36.50 -0.56
CA ILE A 52 -36.60 37.22 -1.41
C ILE A 52 -35.35 36.38 -1.72
N ALA A 53 -34.61 36.75 -2.76
CA ALA A 53 -33.28 36.22 -3.04
C ALA A 53 -32.23 36.86 -2.10
N ALA A 54 -32.09 36.30 -0.90
CA ALA A 54 -31.17 36.76 0.15
C ALA A 54 -29.69 36.72 -0.25
N ASN A 55 -29.26 35.75 -1.06
CA ASN A 55 -27.90 35.72 -1.62
C ASN A 55 -27.93 35.35 -3.10
N ARG A 56 -27.40 36.22 -3.97
CA ARG A 56 -27.23 36.00 -5.41
C ARG A 56 -25.76 35.63 -5.65
N ASN A 57 -25.46 34.32 -5.57
CA ASN A 57 -24.09 33.80 -5.45
C ASN A 57 -23.44 33.41 -6.79
N SER A 58 -24.20 32.89 -7.75
CA SER A 58 -23.72 32.66 -9.13
C SER A 58 -24.93 32.59 -10.08
N PRO A 59 -24.72 32.60 -11.41
CA PRO A 59 -25.83 32.53 -12.37
C PRO A 59 -26.77 31.33 -12.17
N ASN A 60 -26.29 30.25 -11.52
CA ASN A 60 -27.04 29.02 -11.23
C ASN A 60 -27.16 28.73 -9.72
N SER A 61 -26.79 29.68 -8.83
CA SER A 61 -26.80 29.48 -7.38
C SER A 61 -27.35 30.70 -6.66
N THR A 62 -28.52 30.54 -6.05
CA THR A 62 -29.22 31.58 -5.28
C THR A 62 -29.68 31.02 -3.93
N VAL A 63 -29.57 31.79 -2.86
CA VAL A 63 -30.23 31.48 -1.58
C VAL A 63 -31.50 32.32 -1.48
N ILE A 64 -32.63 31.66 -1.27
CA ILE A 64 -33.91 32.31 -0.95
C ILE A 64 -34.10 32.34 0.57
N ALA A 65 -34.75 33.38 1.08
CA ALA A 65 -35.11 33.48 2.49
C ALA A 65 -36.32 34.38 2.70
N GLY A 66 -36.97 34.25 3.87
CA GLY A 66 -38.18 34.99 4.22
C GLY A 66 -39.02 34.25 5.27
N GLU A 67 -40.32 34.51 5.29
CA GLU A 67 -41.29 33.87 6.19
C GLU A 67 -41.30 32.35 5.99
N THR A 68 -41.40 31.60 7.09
CA THR A 68 -41.19 30.14 7.10
C THR A 68 -42.12 29.40 6.13
N GLU A 69 -43.41 29.76 6.09
CA GLU A 69 -44.38 29.12 5.19
C GLU A 69 -44.19 29.56 3.73
N ALA A 70 -43.91 30.84 3.49
CA ALA A 70 -43.71 31.35 2.13
C ALA A 70 -42.46 30.72 1.49
N VAL A 71 -41.36 30.58 2.26
CA VAL A 71 -40.15 29.88 1.80
C VAL A 71 -40.42 28.39 1.56
N ARG A 72 -41.23 27.72 2.37
CA ARG A 72 -41.65 26.32 2.12
C ARG A 72 -42.41 26.17 0.81
N LEU A 73 -43.32 27.09 0.50
CA LEU A 73 -44.05 27.13 -0.78
C LEU A 73 -43.11 27.37 -1.97
N ALA A 74 -42.17 28.32 -1.84
CA ALA A 74 -41.14 28.59 -2.84
C ALA A 74 -40.23 27.37 -3.09
N MET A 75 -39.74 26.74 -2.02
CA MET A 75 -38.95 25.50 -2.08
C MET A 75 -39.68 24.39 -2.83
N LYS A 76 -40.97 24.19 -2.53
CA LYS A 76 -41.80 23.19 -3.20
C LYS A 76 -41.96 23.51 -4.69
N ALA A 77 -42.33 24.75 -5.04
CA ALA A 77 -42.51 25.16 -6.43
C ALA A 77 -41.23 25.01 -7.26
N LEU A 78 -40.07 25.37 -6.69
CA LEU A 78 -38.76 25.22 -7.33
C LEU A 78 -38.36 23.74 -7.48
N SER A 79 -38.65 22.91 -6.47
CA SER A 79 -38.41 21.46 -6.54
C SER A 79 -39.31 20.77 -7.57
N ASP A 80 -40.59 21.16 -7.64
CA ASP A 80 -41.54 20.65 -8.64
C ASP A 80 -41.13 21.07 -10.07
N ALA A 81 -40.46 22.21 -10.21
CA ALA A 81 -39.83 22.69 -11.45
C ALA A 81 -38.46 22.06 -11.75
N GLY A 82 -37.99 21.12 -10.93
CA GLY A 82 -36.74 20.36 -11.15
C GLY A 82 -35.45 21.05 -10.66
N ALA A 83 -35.54 22.13 -9.89
CA ALA A 83 -34.37 22.75 -9.27
C ALA A 83 -33.82 21.89 -8.12
N THR A 84 -32.51 21.95 -7.88
CA THR A 84 -31.93 21.38 -6.64
C THR A 84 -32.23 22.32 -5.48
N VAL A 85 -32.88 21.83 -4.42
CA VAL A 85 -33.31 22.64 -3.27
C VAL A 85 -32.74 22.05 -1.98
N ILE A 86 -32.01 22.87 -1.21
CA ILE A 86 -31.36 22.45 0.05
C ILE A 86 -31.73 23.46 1.17
N PRO A 87 -32.53 23.07 2.19
CA PRO A 87 -32.77 23.94 3.33
C PRO A 87 -31.49 24.17 4.13
N LEU A 88 -31.27 25.40 4.59
CA LEU A 88 -30.09 25.78 5.36
C LEU A 88 -30.39 25.76 6.86
N GLN A 89 -29.45 25.25 7.64
CA GLN A 89 -29.52 25.21 9.10
C GLN A 89 -29.06 26.55 9.70
N THR A 90 -29.89 27.58 9.57
CA THR A 90 -29.67 28.91 10.14
C THR A 90 -30.69 29.19 11.25
N SER A 91 -30.34 30.04 12.22
CA SER A 91 -31.26 30.41 13.30
C SER A 91 -32.35 31.40 12.85
N HIS A 92 -32.10 32.15 11.79
CA HIS A 92 -33.02 33.13 11.20
C HIS A 92 -32.87 33.21 9.67
N ALA A 93 -33.83 33.84 9.01
CA ALA A 93 -33.78 34.32 7.64
C ALA A 93 -32.88 35.57 7.51
N PHE A 94 -31.56 35.37 7.55
CA PHE A 94 -30.57 36.44 7.37
C PHE A 94 -30.68 37.12 5.99
N HIS A 95 -30.21 38.36 5.89
CA HIS A 95 -30.28 39.16 4.65
C HIS A 95 -31.72 39.45 4.16
N THR A 96 -32.66 39.49 5.11
CA THR A 96 -34.06 39.87 4.90
C THR A 96 -34.54 40.88 5.95
N ASP A 97 -35.74 41.45 5.77
CA ASP A 97 -36.37 42.37 6.71
C ASP A 97 -36.71 41.72 8.07
N ILE A 98 -36.76 40.38 8.16
CA ILE A 98 -36.98 39.66 9.43
C ILE A 98 -35.88 39.99 10.46
N VAL A 99 -34.63 40.17 10.01
CA VAL A 99 -33.50 40.56 10.88
C VAL A 99 -33.24 42.07 10.90
N ALA A 100 -34.10 42.89 10.27
CA ALA A 100 -33.97 44.35 10.28
C ALA A 100 -33.96 45.02 11.68
N PRO A 101 -34.60 44.48 12.75
CA PRO A 101 -34.54 45.07 14.09
C PRO A 101 -33.11 45.30 14.61
N ALA A 102 -32.15 44.44 14.27
CA ALA A 102 -30.76 44.55 14.69
C ALA A 102 -29.94 45.62 13.93
N ASN A 103 -30.45 46.18 12.82
CA ASN A 103 -29.80 47.32 12.13
C ASN A 103 -29.71 48.55 13.02
N GLY A 104 -30.75 48.85 13.81
CA GLY A 104 -30.80 50.04 14.66
C GLY A 104 -29.72 50.04 15.74
N PRO A 105 -29.60 48.96 16.55
CA PRO A 105 -28.50 48.74 17.47
C PRO A 105 -27.12 48.76 16.80
N LEU A 106 -26.91 47.99 15.72
CA LEU A 106 -25.61 47.98 15.03
C LEU A 106 -25.24 49.37 14.50
N LYS A 107 -26.19 50.12 13.94
CA LYS A 107 -25.93 51.49 13.47
C LYS A 107 -25.44 52.39 14.60
N ARG A 108 -26.08 52.36 15.78
CA ARG A 108 -25.62 53.12 16.96
C ARG A 108 -24.22 52.71 17.40
N PHE A 109 -23.90 51.41 17.33
CA PHE A 109 -22.55 50.94 17.60
C PHE A 109 -21.54 51.48 16.56
N LEU A 110 -21.85 51.40 15.26
CA LEU A 110 -21.00 51.89 14.18
C LEU A 110 -20.86 53.43 14.18
N GLU A 111 -21.82 54.17 14.73
CA GLU A 111 -21.71 55.61 14.99
C GLU A 111 -20.74 55.95 16.13
N SER A 112 -20.33 54.96 16.95
CA SER A 112 -19.39 55.13 18.08
C SER A 112 -17.94 54.81 17.76
N ILE A 113 -17.64 54.28 16.56
CA ILE A 113 -16.28 53.95 16.10
C ILE A 113 -15.78 54.95 15.05
N ASP A 114 -14.46 54.98 14.85
CA ASP A 114 -13.85 55.82 13.83
C ASP A 114 -13.95 55.17 12.44
N ILE A 115 -14.44 55.94 11.48
CA ILE A 115 -14.73 55.50 10.11
C ILE A 115 -14.00 56.40 9.12
N SER A 116 -13.20 55.77 8.26
CA SER A 116 -12.41 56.41 7.20
C SER A 116 -12.94 56.06 5.81
N LEU A 117 -12.50 56.82 4.80
CA LEU A 117 -12.65 56.42 3.40
C LEU A 117 -11.73 55.22 3.10
N PRO A 118 -12.07 54.38 2.10
CA PRO A 118 -11.27 53.21 1.73
C PRO A 118 -9.97 53.59 1.01
N ASP A 119 -8.80 53.33 1.62
CA ASP A 119 -7.48 53.51 0.97
C ASP A 119 -7.24 52.55 -0.22
N ILE A 120 -7.91 51.40 -0.19
CA ILE A 120 -7.96 50.39 -1.25
C ILE A 120 -9.43 50.24 -1.64
N PRO A 121 -9.81 50.26 -2.94
CA PRO A 121 -11.21 50.16 -3.34
C PRO A 121 -11.93 48.94 -2.76
N ILE A 122 -13.01 49.16 -2.01
CA ILE A 122 -13.85 48.11 -1.41
C ILE A 122 -15.23 48.15 -2.07
N THR A 123 -15.76 47.00 -2.48
CA THR A 123 -17.15 46.85 -2.92
C THR A 123 -18.07 46.48 -1.76
N ALA A 124 -19.32 46.97 -1.78
CA ALA A 124 -20.33 46.64 -0.78
C ALA A 124 -21.22 45.49 -1.27
N ASN A 125 -21.56 44.53 -0.39
CA ASN A 125 -22.43 43.41 -0.75
C ASN A 125 -23.89 43.83 -0.98
N VAL A 126 -24.30 44.96 -0.39
CA VAL A 126 -25.71 45.41 -0.39
C VAL A 126 -26.20 45.82 -1.78
N ASP A 127 -25.33 46.40 -2.62
CA ASP A 127 -25.67 46.88 -3.96
C ASP A 127 -24.61 46.56 -5.03
N GLY A 128 -23.59 45.76 -4.69
CA GLY A 128 -22.49 45.37 -5.57
C GLY A 128 -21.48 46.47 -5.92
N SER A 129 -21.78 47.74 -5.61
CA SER A 129 -20.98 48.89 -6.02
C SER A 129 -19.87 49.24 -5.02
N PHE A 130 -18.89 50.04 -5.45
CA PHE A 130 -17.82 50.52 -4.57
C PHE A 130 -18.34 51.41 -3.43
N TYR A 131 -17.70 51.32 -2.27
CA TYR A 131 -17.73 52.40 -1.29
C TYR A 131 -17.12 53.67 -1.90
N PRO A 132 -17.63 54.87 -1.56
CA PRO A 132 -17.14 56.12 -2.13
C PRO A 132 -15.67 56.35 -1.77
N SER A 133 -14.86 56.76 -2.74
CA SER A 133 -13.48 57.22 -2.55
C SER A 133 -13.38 58.68 -2.08
N GLU A 134 -14.46 59.45 -2.25
CA GLU A 134 -14.58 60.85 -1.82
C GLU A 134 -15.98 61.11 -1.25
N ALA A 135 -16.08 61.84 -0.14
CA ALA A 135 -17.36 62.23 0.46
C ALA A 135 -17.23 63.54 1.26
N LYS A 136 -18.28 64.36 1.26
CA LYS A 136 -18.37 65.55 2.13
C LYS A 136 -18.64 65.20 3.61
N ASP A 137 -19.34 64.10 3.82
CA ASP A 137 -19.57 63.47 5.13
C ASP A 137 -19.21 61.99 4.98
N VAL A 138 -17.99 61.64 5.39
CA VAL A 138 -17.43 60.28 5.29
C VAL A 138 -18.29 59.30 6.08
N ARG A 139 -18.68 59.67 7.31
CA ARG A 139 -19.42 58.79 8.22
C ARG A 139 -20.77 58.44 7.64
N SER A 140 -21.55 59.43 7.20
CA SER A 140 -22.86 59.21 6.58
C SER A 140 -22.75 58.37 5.30
N ALA A 141 -21.75 58.65 4.45
CA ALA A 141 -21.57 57.96 3.18
C ALA A 141 -21.16 56.48 3.33
N ILE A 142 -20.31 56.14 4.30
CA ILE A 142 -19.94 54.74 4.59
C ILE A 142 -21.09 54.02 5.34
N LEU A 143 -21.68 54.64 6.36
CA LEU A 143 -22.78 54.04 7.13
C LEU A 143 -24.02 53.77 6.28
N GLY A 144 -24.28 54.57 5.24
CA GLY A 144 -25.39 54.34 4.30
C GLY A 144 -25.33 52.98 3.59
N LYS A 145 -24.13 52.40 3.43
CA LYS A 145 -23.92 51.05 2.87
C LYS A 145 -23.64 49.99 3.94
N LEU A 146 -22.92 50.35 5.01
CA LEU A 146 -22.47 49.41 6.04
C LEU A 146 -23.56 49.05 7.07
N ALA A 147 -24.37 50.02 7.50
CA ALA A 147 -25.37 49.81 8.53
C ALA A 147 -26.52 48.86 8.13
N PRO A 148 -27.11 48.90 6.91
CA PRO A 148 -28.20 48.00 6.53
C PRO A 148 -27.72 46.59 6.10
N GLN A 149 -26.41 46.30 6.17
CA GLN A 149 -25.80 45.13 5.54
C GLN A 149 -26.34 43.78 6.04
N MET A 150 -26.85 43.70 7.27
CA MET A 150 -27.32 42.43 7.84
C MET A 150 -28.71 42.01 7.34
N SER A 151 -29.57 42.98 7.00
CA SER A 151 -30.93 42.74 6.49
C SER A 151 -31.04 42.95 4.96
N SER A 152 -29.97 43.44 4.33
CA SER A 152 -29.91 43.61 2.87
C SER A 152 -29.43 42.34 2.20
N PRO A 153 -29.97 41.98 1.01
CA PRO A 153 -29.46 40.92 0.16
C PRO A 153 -27.96 41.03 -0.17
N VAL A 154 -27.32 39.89 -0.39
CA VAL A 154 -25.93 39.79 -0.85
C VAL A 154 -25.88 39.68 -2.37
N ASN A 155 -25.53 40.80 -3.02
CA ASN A 155 -25.40 40.93 -4.47
C ASN A 155 -23.98 40.58 -4.95
N TRP A 156 -23.54 39.33 -4.75
CA TRP A 156 -22.19 38.89 -5.09
C TRP A 156 -21.92 38.85 -6.61
N ILE A 157 -22.89 38.44 -7.43
CA ILE A 157 -22.79 38.47 -8.90
C ILE A 157 -22.40 39.88 -9.41
N ASP A 158 -23.13 40.91 -8.97
CA ASP A 158 -22.92 42.28 -9.42
C ASP A 158 -21.67 42.92 -8.78
N GLN A 159 -21.26 42.45 -7.60
CA GLN A 159 -19.98 42.80 -6.99
C GLN A 159 -18.79 42.28 -7.82
N ILE A 160 -18.80 41.02 -8.21
CA ILE A 160 -17.75 40.42 -9.07
C ILE A 160 -17.71 41.10 -10.44
N ARG A 161 -18.86 41.35 -11.06
CA ARG A 161 -18.96 42.09 -12.33
C ARG A 161 -18.43 43.53 -12.21
N THR A 162 -18.71 44.20 -11.11
CA THR A 162 -18.22 45.57 -10.81
C THR A 162 -16.70 45.60 -10.69
N MET A 163 -16.10 44.65 -9.95
CA MET A 163 -14.64 44.53 -9.87
C MET A 163 -14.01 44.21 -11.23
N HIS A 164 -14.62 43.31 -12.01
CA HIS A 164 -14.15 42.97 -13.36
C HIS A 164 -14.22 44.17 -14.33
N ALA A 165 -15.32 44.92 -14.31
CA ALA A 165 -15.49 46.15 -15.10
C ALA A 165 -14.48 47.25 -14.71
N ALA A 166 -14.11 47.33 -13.44
CA ALA A 166 -13.04 48.19 -12.94
C ALA A 166 -11.61 47.70 -13.27
N GLY A 167 -11.47 46.55 -13.96
CA GLY A 167 -10.18 46.05 -14.47
C GLY A 167 -9.60 44.84 -13.71
N ALA A 168 -10.27 44.29 -12.70
CA ALA A 168 -9.80 43.09 -12.02
C ALA A 168 -9.81 41.87 -12.97
N ARG A 169 -8.72 41.10 -12.98
CA ARG A 169 -8.56 39.84 -13.77
C ARG A 169 -8.02 38.67 -12.96
N LEU A 170 -7.43 38.96 -11.81
CA LEU A 170 -6.93 37.99 -10.84
C LEU A 170 -7.74 38.14 -9.56
N PHE A 171 -8.27 37.03 -9.05
CA PHE A 171 -9.05 36.99 -7.81
C PHE A 171 -8.36 36.06 -6.81
N LEU A 172 -8.24 36.48 -5.56
CA LEU A 172 -7.57 35.73 -4.51
C LEU A 172 -8.51 35.56 -3.31
N GLU A 173 -8.93 34.32 -3.06
CA GLU A 173 -9.78 33.95 -1.92
C GLU A 173 -8.93 33.81 -0.66
N VAL A 174 -9.08 34.77 0.26
CA VAL A 174 -8.46 34.75 1.58
C VAL A 174 -9.42 34.12 2.59
N GLY A 175 -9.24 32.82 2.81
CA GLY A 175 -10.08 32.04 3.73
C GLY A 175 -9.88 30.54 3.53
N PRO A 176 -10.48 29.69 4.40
CA PRO A 176 -10.43 28.25 4.24
C PRO A 176 -11.37 27.78 3.13
N LYS A 177 -10.88 26.88 2.26
CA LYS A 177 -11.58 26.23 1.11
C LYS A 177 -11.47 27.04 -0.20
N ARG A 178 -12.46 26.92 -1.10
CA ARG A 178 -12.42 27.37 -2.51
C ARG A 178 -13.76 27.89 -3.06
N ALA A 179 -14.64 28.33 -2.17
CA ALA A 179 -16.04 28.59 -2.52
C ALA A 179 -16.20 29.88 -3.34
N LEU A 180 -15.47 30.94 -2.96
CA LEU A 180 -15.52 32.22 -3.67
C LEU A 180 -14.81 32.14 -5.03
N SER A 181 -13.72 31.38 -5.11
CA SER A 181 -12.99 31.14 -6.36
C SER A 181 -13.85 30.39 -7.40
N SER A 182 -14.64 29.41 -6.96
CA SER A 182 -15.59 28.70 -7.83
C SER A 182 -16.65 29.65 -8.40
N THR A 183 -17.31 30.44 -7.54
CA THR A 183 -18.38 31.34 -7.99
C THR A 183 -17.86 32.47 -8.88
N VAL A 184 -16.64 32.99 -8.66
CA VAL A 184 -15.98 33.93 -9.58
C VAL A 184 -15.87 33.35 -11.00
N ASN A 185 -15.43 32.09 -11.11
CA ASN A 185 -15.28 31.43 -12.41
C ASN A 185 -16.64 31.19 -13.09
N GLU A 186 -17.69 30.88 -12.31
CA GLU A 186 -19.07 30.74 -12.81
C GLU A 186 -19.68 32.09 -13.28
N ILE A 187 -19.34 33.20 -12.62
CA ILE A 187 -19.89 34.53 -12.94
C ILE A 187 -19.24 35.15 -14.18
N LEU A 188 -17.93 34.93 -14.37
CA LEU A 188 -17.12 35.62 -15.39
C LEU A 188 -16.61 34.71 -16.52
N GLY A 189 -16.63 33.39 -16.36
CA GLY A 189 -16.15 32.45 -17.37
C GLY A 189 -14.62 32.43 -17.51
N GLY A 190 -14.14 32.07 -18.71
CA GLY A 190 -12.72 31.77 -18.97
C GLY A 190 -11.76 32.96 -19.03
N ASP A 191 -12.26 34.20 -18.99
CA ASP A 191 -11.44 35.42 -19.15
C ASP A 191 -10.77 35.90 -17.83
N VAL A 192 -10.94 35.14 -16.73
CA VAL A 192 -10.38 35.46 -15.41
C VAL A 192 -9.64 34.28 -14.79
N LYS A 193 -8.82 34.57 -13.79
CA LYS A 193 -8.09 33.56 -13.01
C LYS A 193 -8.33 33.76 -11.52
N SER A 194 -8.59 32.69 -10.80
CA SER A 194 -8.82 32.69 -9.36
C SER A 194 -7.89 31.69 -8.64
N SER A 195 -7.56 31.97 -7.37
CA SER A 195 -6.77 31.10 -6.49
C SER A 195 -7.19 31.28 -5.02
N THR A 196 -6.89 30.29 -4.20
CA THR A 196 -7.22 30.22 -2.77
C THR A 196 -5.95 30.26 -1.93
N THR A 197 -5.94 30.96 -0.79
CA THR A 197 -4.74 31.01 0.06
C THR A 197 -4.67 29.94 1.16
N ASN A 198 -5.77 29.26 1.49
CA ASN A 198 -5.79 28.21 2.51
C ASN A 198 -6.81 27.10 2.19
N HIS A 199 -6.37 25.85 2.03
CA HIS A 199 -7.26 24.73 1.75
C HIS A 199 -7.01 23.55 2.70
N PRO A 200 -7.97 23.17 3.58
CA PRO A 200 -7.74 22.17 4.63
C PRO A 200 -7.24 20.80 4.14
N LYS A 201 -7.63 20.35 2.94
CA LYS A 201 -7.16 19.08 2.36
C LYS A 201 -5.76 19.13 1.72
N VAL A 202 -5.20 20.32 1.53
CA VAL A 202 -3.89 20.55 0.87
C VAL A 202 -2.86 21.07 1.87
N GLY A 203 -3.31 21.66 2.99
CA GLY A 203 -2.47 22.28 4.01
C GLY A 203 -2.32 23.78 3.77
N GLY A 204 -2.34 24.57 4.86
CA GLY A 204 -2.32 26.03 4.79
C GLY A 204 -1.07 26.59 4.11
N ILE A 205 0.11 26.11 4.50
CA ILE A 205 1.40 26.55 3.93
C ILE A 205 1.49 26.22 2.44
N ALA A 206 1.20 24.98 2.03
CA ALA A 206 1.25 24.56 0.63
C ALA A 206 0.26 25.36 -0.24
N THR A 207 -0.95 25.61 0.27
CA THR A 207 -1.96 26.42 -0.43
C THR A 207 -1.53 27.88 -0.54
N PHE A 208 -0.92 28.45 0.50
CA PHE A 208 -0.40 29.82 0.51
C PHE A 208 0.74 29.99 -0.49
N LEU A 209 1.75 29.12 -0.46
CA LEU A 209 2.87 29.11 -1.42
C LEU A 209 2.37 28.91 -2.86
N GLY A 210 1.39 28.03 -3.08
CA GLY A 210 0.72 27.86 -4.38
C GLY A 210 0.04 29.15 -4.86
N SER A 211 -0.54 29.93 -3.95
CA SER A 211 -1.08 31.27 -4.27
C SER A 211 -0.01 32.31 -4.58
N LEU A 212 1.15 32.29 -3.91
CA LEU A 212 2.28 33.17 -4.27
C LEU A 212 2.83 32.82 -5.68
N ALA A 213 2.91 31.53 -6.01
CA ALA A 213 3.28 31.05 -7.34
C ALA A 213 2.23 31.45 -8.40
N PHE A 214 0.94 31.29 -8.11
CA PHE A 214 -0.16 31.75 -8.96
C PHE A 214 -0.07 33.25 -9.27
N LEU A 215 0.18 34.10 -8.26
CA LEU A 215 0.38 35.53 -8.47
C LEU A 215 1.60 35.79 -9.36
N SER A 216 2.73 35.12 -9.07
CA SER A 216 4.00 35.31 -9.79
C SER A 216 3.90 34.93 -11.28
N ILE A 217 3.30 33.78 -11.60
CA ILE A 217 3.06 33.32 -12.99
C ILE A 217 2.14 34.29 -13.75
N ASN A 218 1.26 35.00 -13.04
CA ASN A 218 0.39 36.03 -13.61
C ASN A 218 0.98 37.45 -13.56
N GLY A 219 2.31 37.57 -13.41
CA GLY A 219 3.02 38.85 -13.46
C GLY A 219 2.80 39.74 -12.23
N LYS A 220 2.38 39.16 -11.09
CA LYS A 220 2.26 39.83 -9.80
C LYS A 220 3.24 39.20 -8.82
N GLN A 221 4.45 39.74 -8.73
CA GLN A 221 5.39 39.33 -7.69
C GLN A 221 4.87 39.79 -6.32
N PRO A 222 4.67 38.88 -5.35
CA PRO A 222 4.37 39.27 -3.98
C PRO A 222 5.57 40.00 -3.38
N ILE A 223 5.32 41.14 -2.74
CA ILE A 223 6.34 41.84 -1.94
C ILE A 223 6.23 41.27 -0.53
N MET A 224 7.33 40.72 -0.03
CA MET A 224 7.47 40.30 1.36
C MET A 224 8.21 41.41 2.10
N ASP A 225 7.46 42.22 2.84
CA ASP A 225 8.01 43.28 3.69
C ASP A 225 8.92 42.73 4.79
N GLU A 226 9.97 43.49 5.13
CA GLU A 226 10.84 43.16 6.26
C GLU A 226 10.09 43.23 7.59
N TRP A 227 10.52 42.47 8.59
CA TRP A 227 9.91 42.44 9.94
C TRP A 227 9.86 43.80 10.64
N GLY A 228 10.73 44.74 10.26
CA GLY A 228 10.70 46.13 10.74
C GLY A 228 9.75 47.06 9.97
N SER A 229 9.09 46.59 8.91
CA SER A 229 8.27 47.42 8.02
C SER A 229 7.09 48.05 8.75
N GLU A 230 6.86 49.34 8.48
CA GLU A 230 5.72 50.08 9.03
C GLU A 230 4.36 49.53 8.54
N ILE A 231 4.32 48.62 7.57
CA ILE A 231 3.09 47.97 7.11
C ILE A 231 2.56 46.89 8.08
N LEU A 232 3.43 46.25 8.85
CA LEU A 232 3.08 45.20 9.82
C LEU A 232 2.43 45.81 11.08
N SER A 233 1.59 45.09 11.81
CA SER A 233 1.02 45.63 13.06
C SER A 233 2.07 45.69 14.19
N SER A 234 1.86 46.52 15.21
CA SER A 234 2.75 46.63 16.37
C SER A 234 3.04 45.27 17.02
N GLU A 235 2.02 44.41 17.09
CA GLU A 235 2.03 43.08 17.68
C GLU A 235 2.79 42.07 16.79
N PHE A 236 2.73 42.26 15.47
CA PHE A 236 3.48 41.46 14.50
C PHE A 236 4.96 41.87 14.46
N ARG A 237 5.26 43.16 14.70
CA ARG A 237 6.64 43.68 14.81
C ARG A 237 7.28 43.37 16.16
N SER A 238 6.52 43.25 17.25
CA SER A 238 7.08 43.13 18.61
C SER A 238 7.72 41.78 18.94
N ARG A 239 7.53 40.78 18.07
CA ARG A 239 7.67 39.33 18.35
C ARG A 239 6.76 38.85 19.50
N PRO A 240 6.36 37.56 19.50
CA PRO A 240 6.11 36.86 20.75
C PRO A 240 7.44 36.79 21.53
N SER A 241 7.43 37.14 22.82
CA SER A 241 8.64 37.11 23.67
C SER A 241 9.30 35.74 23.76
N ASP A 242 8.53 34.69 23.45
CA ASP A 242 8.87 33.31 23.70
C ASP A 242 9.29 32.58 22.40
N ILE A 243 9.24 33.29 21.25
CA ILE A 243 9.84 32.82 19.99
C ILE A 243 11.15 33.58 19.79
N ASP A 244 12.17 33.11 20.48
CA ASP A 244 13.51 33.26 19.96
C ASP A 244 13.55 32.55 18.60
N MET A 245 14.11 33.24 17.59
CA MET A 245 14.47 32.58 16.33
C MET A 245 15.71 31.72 16.63
N ALA A 246 15.48 30.57 17.25
CA ALA A 246 16.52 29.62 17.59
C ALA A 246 17.31 29.26 16.32
N PRO A 247 18.65 29.06 16.43
CA PRO A 247 19.41 28.46 15.34
C PRO A 247 18.77 27.11 15.00
N GLU A 248 18.41 26.92 13.73
CA GLU A 248 17.66 25.76 13.16
C GLU A 248 17.09 24.81 14.22
N SER A 249 15.97 25.21 14.85
CA SER A 249 15.39 24.38 15.92
C SER A 249 15.03 23.00 15.38
N LYS A 250 15.13 21.96 16.21
CA LYS A 250 14.71 20.60 15.84
C LYS A 250 13.28 20.56 15.33
N ASP A 251 12.39 21.42 15.84
CA ASP A 251 11.02 21.58 15.32
C ASP A 251 10.98 22.14 13.90
N LEU A 252 11.83 23.13 13.57
CA LEU A 252 11.95 23.68 12.22
C LEU A 252 12.55 22.67 11.24
N GLU A 253 13.55 21.89 11.65
CA GLU A 253 14.12 20.85 10.77
C GLU A 253 13.18 19.65 10.65
N ALA A 254 12.50 19.22 11.72
CA ALA A 254 11.44 18.21 11.62
C ALA A 254 10.28 18.69 10.74
N LEU A 255 9.89 19.97 10.83
CA LEU A 255 8.95 20.57 9.88
C LEU A 255 9.52 20.61 8.45
N ARG A 256 10.82 20.89 8.25
CA ARG A 256 11.48 20.88 6.94
C ARG A 256 11.56 19.48 6.34
N ILE A 257 11.77 18.44 7.16
CA ILE A 257 11.76 17.04 6.76
C ILE A 257 10.34 16.58 6.38
N ARG A 258 9.32 16.97 7.16
CA ARG A 258 7.89 16.73 6.84
C ARG A 258 7.39 17.54 5.64
N SER A 259 7.99 18.70 5.38
CA SER A 259 7.60 19.63 4.30
C SER A 259 8.58 19.65 3.12
N ARG A 260 9.62 18.81 3.12
CA ARG A 260 10.37 18.42 1.92
C ARG A 260 9.30 18.01 0.91
N PRO A 261 9.13 18.74 -0.21
CA PRO A 261 8.06 18.41 -1.12
C PRO A 261 8.26 16.98 -1.59
N LEU A 262 7.20 16.17 -1.57
CA LEU A 262 7.11 15.01 -2.46
C LEU A 262 7.59 15.51 -3.82
N PRO A 263 8.62 14.91 -4.45
CA PRO A 263 9.25 15.48 -5.64
C PRO A 263 8.22 15.62 -6.76
N THR A 264 7.61 16.81 -6.82
CA THR A 264 6.76 17.25 -7.91
C THR A 264 7.67 17.29 -9.12
N ALA A 265 7.26 16.61 -10.19
CA ALA A 265 8.06 16.44 -11.40
C ALA A 265 8.31 17.78 -12.11
N GLN A 266 9.29 18.53 -11.60
CA GLN A 266 9.83 19.79 -12.10
C GLN A 266 11.34 19.87 -11.77
N ARG A 267 12.11 18.89 -12.27
CA ARG A 267 13.21 19.32 -13.15
C ARG A 267 12.56 19.68 -14.48
N GLU A 268 12.86 20.85 -15.02
CA GLU A 268 12.27 21.32 -16.27
C GLU A 268 12.66 20.39 -17.44
N ASN A 269 11.77 19.47 -17.78
CA ASN A 269 11.49 19.03 -19.15
C ASN A 269 10.26 18.11 -19.14
N SER A 270 9.26 18.45 -19.95
CA SER A 270 8.09 17.61 -20.14
C SER A 270 8.45 16.36 -20.94
N ILE A 271 8.71 15.25 -20.26
CA ILE A 271 8.87 13.94 -20.88
C ILE A 271 7.79 13.03 -20.30
N GLY A 272 6.84 12.64 -21.15
CA GLY A 272 5.82 11.66 -20.76
C GLY A 272 6.45 10.30 -20.49
N HIS A 273 5.87 9.54 -19.55
CA HIS A 273 6.28 8.16 -19.32
C HIS A 273 6.02 7.31 -20.58
N HIS A 274 7.08 7.02 -21.32
CA HIS A 274 7.09 5.97 -22.34
C HIS A 274 8.04 4.88 -21.88
N VAL A 275 7.47 3.69 -21.62
CA VAL A 275 8.24 2.46 -21.46
C VAL A 275 8.92 2.18 -22.80
N VAL A 276 10.25 2.10 -22.79
CA VAL A 276 11.02 1.62 -23.94
C VAL A 276 10.87 0.10 -23.97
N ALA A 277 9.97 -0.39 -24.83
CA ALA A 277 9.97 -1.79 -25.23
C ALA A 277 11.23 -2.09 -26.07
N PRO A 278 11.70 -3.35 -26.21
CA PRO A 278 12.98 -3.73 -26.84
C PRO A 278 13.08 -3.48 -28.37
N ASP A 279 12.24 -2.63 -28.92
CA ASP A 279 11.57 -2.88 -30.20
C ASP A 279 12.14 -2.07 -31.38
N LEU A 280 13.29 -1.39 -31.23
CA LEU A 280 13.79 -0.45 -32.25
C LEU A 280 14.09 -1.09 -33.62
N MET A 281 14.41 -2.39 -33.66
CA MET A 281 14.51 -3.17 -34.91
C MET A 281 13.14 -3.65 -35.42
N ALA A 282 12.28 -4.21 -34.57
CA ALA A 282 10.98 -4.76 -34.97
C ALA A 282 9.96 -3.66 -35.38
N ASN A 283 9.96 -2.53 -34.67
CA ASN A 283 9.07 -1.41 -34.89
C ASN A 283 9.46 -0.59 -36.14
N SER A 284 10.71 -0.65 -36.59
CA SER A 284 11.10 -0.09 -37.89
C SER A 284 10.41 -0.83 -39.05
N ALA A 285 10.28 -2.15 -38.96
CA ALA A 285 9.55 -2.96 -39.94
C ALA A 285 8.03 -2.71 -39.87
N ASP A 286 7.39 -2.80 -38.69
CA ASP A 286 5.93 -2.53 -38.54
C ASP A 286 5.57 -1.10 -38.97
N LEU A 287 6.36 -0.10 -38.59
CA LEU A 287 6.08 1.29 -38.94
C LEU A 287 6.17 1.53 -40.45
N VAL A 288 7.17 0.95 -41.12
CA VAL A 288 7.30 0.99 -42.57
C VAL A 288 6.13 0.25 -43.23
N ALA A 289 5.83 -0.97 -42.80
CA ALA A 289 4.73 -1.79 -43.31
C ALA A 289 3.36 -1.08 -43.17
N ARG A 290 3.10 -0.40 -42.05
CA ARG A 290 1.86 0.36 -41.82
C ARG A 290 1.78 1.64 -42.65
N ILE A 291 2.88 2.37 -42.84
CA ILE A 291 2.89 3.55 -43.72
C ILE A 291 2.74 3.13 -45.18
N LEU A 292 3.34 2.00 -45.58
CA LEU A 292 3.11 1.41 -46.90
C LEU A 292 1.65 0.93 -47.06
N ALA A 293 1.04 0.34 -46.02
CA ALA A 293 -0.37 -0.05 -46.02
C ALA A 293 -1.30 1.16 -46.24
N GLU A 294 -1.03 2.30 -45.59
CA GLU A 294 -1.78 3.55 -45.81
C GLU A 294 -1.68 4.10 -47.24
N GLU A 295 -0.54 3.90 -47.92
CA GLU A 295 -0.27 4.47 -49.26
C GLU A 295 -0.57 3.51 -50.42
N THR A 296 -0.63 2.20 -50.16
CA THR A 296 -0.87 1.14 -51.16
C THR A 296 -2.23 0.45 -51.02
N GLY A 297 -2.80 0.43 -49.81
CA GLY A 297 -4.05 -0.28 -49.50
C GLY A 297 -3.89 -1.77 -49.20
N TYR A 298 -2.67 -2.31 -49.18
CA TYR A 298 -2.41 -3.70 -48.78
C TYR A 298 -2.32 -3.86 -47.26
N PRO A 299 -2.68 -5.02 -46.68
CA PRO A 299 -2.49 -5.29 -45.25
C PRO A 299 -1.02 -5.21 -44.83
N ALA A 300 -0.73 -4.62 -43.65
CA ALA A 300 0.65 -4.45 -43.18
C ALA A 300 1.42 -5.78 -43.06
N ASN A 301 0.77 -6.85 -42.61
CA ASN A 301 1.35 -8.18 -42.44
C ASN A 301 1.69 -8.93 -43.75
N VAL A 302 1.50 -8.31 -44.92
CA VAL A 302 2.01 -8.83 -46.21
C VAL A 302 3.05 -7.88 -46.85
N LEU A 303 3.46 -6.83 -46.12
CA LEU A 303 4.39 -5.80 -46.57
C LEU A 303 5.72 -5.92 -45.80
N GLU A 304 6.32 -7.10 -45.84
CA GLU A 304 7.54 -7.44 -45.09
C GLU A 304 8.58 -8.13 -45.99
N GLY A 305 9.87 -7.89 -45.75
CA GLY A 305 10.96 -8.51 -46.50
C GLY A 305 11.08 -8.04 -47.96
N ARG A 306 11.38 -8.97 -48.88
CA ARG A 306 11.72 -8.69 -50.29
C ARG A 306 10.51 -8.45 -51.21
N VAL A 307 9.50 -7.73 -50.74
CA VAL A 307 8.33 -7.35 -51.56
C VAL A 307 8.68 -6.12 -52.39
N ASP A 308 8.50 -6.19 -53.71
CA ASP A 308 8.86 -5.12 -54.66
C ASP A 308 7.88 -3.93 -54.57
N LEU A 309 8.41 -2.73 -54.38
CA LEU A 309 7.60 -1.52 -54.20
C LEU A 309 6.89 -1.08 -55.49
N THR A 310 7.44 -1.41 -56.65
CA THR A 310 6.80 -1.08 -57.94
C THR A 310 5.62 -2.00 -58.24
N GLU A 311 5.69 -3.28 -57.84
CA GLU A 311 4.55 -4.21 -57.90
C GLU A 311 3.41 -3.80 -56.93
N LEU A 312 3.76 -3.20 -55.79
CA LEU A 312 2.81 -2.55 -54.87
C LEU A 312 2.22 -1.22 -55.39
N GLY A 313 2.63 -0.75 -56.57
CA GLY A 313 2.13 0.47 -57.18
C GLY A 313 2.60 1.76 -56.49
N LEU A 314 3.77 1.74 -55.83
CA LEU A 314 4.45 2.94 -55.34
C LEU A 314 5.27 3.58 -56.47
N ASP A 315 4.70 4.60 -57.08
CA ASP A 315 5.47 5.52 -57.93
C ASP A 315 6.39 6.43 -57.09
N ASP A 316 7.28 7.16 -57.76
CA ASP A 316 8.24 8.08 -57.12
C ASP A 316 7.58 9.16 -56.24
N SER A 317 6.34 9.55 -56.53
CA SER A 317 5.58 10.55 -55.76
C SER A 317 5.06 9.96 -54.46
N LYS A 318 4.48 8.75 -54.51
CA LYS A 318 4.03 8.02 -53.32
C LYS A 318 5.20 7.61 -52.42
N LEU A 319 6.30 7.11 -52.99
CA LEU A 319 7.49 6.76 -52.22
C LEU A 319 8.09 7.98 -51.52
N SER A 320 8.04 9.16 -52.14
CA SER A 320 8.44 10.43 -51.50
C SER A 320 7.54 10.80 -50.32
N ARG A 321 6.21 10.54 -50.40
CA ARG A 321 5.28 10.71 -49.26
C ARG A 321 5.55 9.72 -48.12
N VAL A 322 5.86 8.46 -48.43
CA VAL A 322 6.26 7.45 -47.43
C VAL A 322 7.50 7.93 -46.68
N VAL A 323 8.53 8.38 -47.40
CA VAL A 323 9.76 8.96 -46.83
C VAL A 323 9.46 10.21 -45.98
N GLU A 324 8.56 11.10 -46.41
CA GLU A 324 8.15 12.28 -45.64
C GLU A 324 7.39 11.91 -44.34
N LYS A 325 6.52 10.90 -44.38
CA LYS A 325 5.82 10.38 -43.19
C LYS A 325 6.80 9.75 -42.20
N LEU A 326 7.77 8.99 -42.70
CA LEU A 326 8.83 8.38 -41.90
C LEU A 326 9.73 9.44 -41.25
N SER A 327 10.19 10.45 -42.00
CA SER A 327 11.06 11.51 -41.44
C SER A 327 10.38 12.34 -40.36
N LYS A 328 9.07 12.63 -40.48
CA LYS A 328 8.27 13.30 -39.45
C LYS A 328 8.12 12.48 -38.16
N LYS A 329 8.09 11.15 -38.25
CA LYS A 329 8.03 10.27 -37.07
C LYS A 329 9.40 10.00 -36.44
N GLY A 330 10.46 9.94 -37.23
CA GLY A 330 11.82 9.58 -36.79
C GLY A 330 12.77 10.76 -36.48
N LYS A 331 12.30 12.03 -36.51
CA LYS A 331 13.11 13.24 -36.26
C LYS A 331 14.42 13.36 -37.08
N PHE A 332 14.51 12.81 -38.29
CA PHE A 332 15.71 12.94 -39.14
C PHE A 332 15.45 13.81 -40.37
N THR A 333 16.49 14.51 -40.84
CA THR A 333 16.49 15.26 -42.09
C THR A 333 17.32 14.52 -43.14
N GLY A 334 16.66 13.77 -44.02
CA GLY A 334 17.29 12.99 -45.08
C GLY A 334 16.50 13.06 -46.37
N SER A 335 17.21 13.15 -47.50
CA SER A 335 16.63 13.01 -48.84
C SER A 335 16.30 11.55 -49.16
N LYS A 336 15.38 11.34 -50.12
CA LYS A 336 15.03 10.02 -50.66
C LYS A 336 16.29 9.25 -51.06
N PRO A 337 16.42 7.95 -50.73
CA PRO A 337 17.51 7.10 -51.21
C PRO A 337 17.51 6.96 -52.73
N GLU A 338 18.70 6.86 -53.31
CA GLU A 338 18.86 6.74 -54.78
C GLU A 338 18.43 5.37 -55.31
N GLN A 339 18.43 4.34 -54.45
CA GLN A 339 18.00 2.98 -54.78
C GLN A 339 17.24 2.36 -53.60
N ILE A 340 15.93 2.22 -53.73
CA ILE A 340 15.07 1.32 -52.95
C ILE A 340 14.22 0.58 -53.97
N SER A 341 14.19 -0.74 -53.86
CA SER A 341 13.45 -1.66 -54.73
C SER A 341 12.44 -2.49 -53.95
N VAL A 342 12.80 -2.91 -52.74
CA VAL A 342 11.95 -3.72 -51.86
C VAL A 342 11.71 -3.07 -50.50
N VAL A 343 10.74 -3.59 -49.74
CA VAL A 343 10.43 -3.10 -48.37
C VAL A 343 11.65 -3.22 -47.44
N GLU A 344 12.41 -4.32 -47.54
CA GLU A 344 13.66 -4.54 -46.77
C GLU A 344 14.65 -3.36 -46.89
N ASP A 345 14.89 -2.85 -48.11
CA ASP A 345 15.79 -1.70 -48.36
C ASP A 345 15.32 -0.43 -47.62
N LEU A 346 14.00 -0.22 -47.52
CA LEU A 346 13.40 0.95 -46.88
C LEU A 346 13.46 0.85 -45.34
N VAL A 347 13.32 -0.35 -44.78
CA VAL A 347 13.48 -0.63 -43.35
C VAL A 347 14.94 -0.44 -42.92
N GLU A 348 15.89 -1.01 -43.67
CA GLU A 348 17.32 -0.84 -43.41
C GLU A 348 17.74 0.64 -43.50
N TRP A 349 17.27 1.35 -44.53
CA TRP A 349 17.54 2.78 -44.65
C TRP A 349 16.99 3.59 -43.46
N TYR A 350 15.74 3.35 -43.04
CA TYR A 350 15.13 4.05 -41.90
C TYR A 350 15.92 3.78 -40.61
N GLY A 351 16.21 2.51 -40.30
CA GLY A 351 17.00 2.11 -39.14
C GLY A 351 18.41 2.69 -39.12
N SER A 352 19.02 2.90 -40.29
CA SER A 352 20.35 3.55 -40.42
C SER A 352 20.35 5.06 -40.15
N LYS A 353 19.18 5.72 -40.13
CA LYS A 353 19.01 7.18 -39.97
C LYS A 353 18.43 7.59 -38.63
N THR A 354 17.79 6.68 -37.91
CA THR A 354 17.40 6.89 -36.52
C THR A 354 18.58 6.64 -35.58
N THR A 355 19.30 7.69 -35.21
CA THR A 355 20.16 7.63 -34.01
C THR A 355 19.27 7.28 -32.81
N PRO A 356 19.58 6.28 -31.97
CA PRO A 356 18.90 6.15 -30.70
C PRO A 356 19.13 7.45 -29.90
N GLU A 357 18.07 8.19 -29.60
CA GLU A 357 18.14 9.33 -28.68
C GLU A 357 18.63 8.77 -27.34
N LYS A 358 19.92 8.97 -27.02
CA LYS A 358 20.41 8.85 -25.64
C LYS A 358 19.73 9.94 -24.83
N PHE A 359 18.56 9.62 -24.30
CA PHE A 359 17.93 10.42 -23.27
C PHE A 359 18.85 10.40 -22.05
N GLU A 360 19.48 11.53 -21.76
CA GLU A 360 19.91 11.84 -20.40
C GLU A 360 18.65 12.03 -19.54
N THR A 361 18.03 10.90 -19.19
CA THR A 361 17.12 10.86 -18.04
C THR A 361 17.92 11.32 -16.82
N ALA A 362 17.30 12.15 -15.99
CA ALA A 362 17.79 12.32 -14.63
C ALA A 362 17.65 10.97 -13.93
N ILE A 363 18.74 10.19 -13.90
CA ILE A 363 18.78 8.91 -13.23
C ILE A 363 18.48 9.18 -11.76
N SER A 364 17.30 8.78 -11.28
CA SER A 364 17.08 8.64 -9.84
C SER A 364 18.09 7.62 -9.35
N GLU A 365 18.90 8.02 -8.37
CA GLU A 365 19.90 7.16 -7.76
C GLU A 365 19.26 5.85 -7.31
N ALA A 366 20.03 4.76 -7.41
CA ALA A 366 19.60 3.45 -6.95
C ALA A 366 19.47 3.48 -5.41
N PRO A 367 18.38 2.95 -4.84
CA PRO A 367 18.36 2.55 -3.44
C PRO A 367 19.53 1.62 -3.15
N VAL A 368 20.08 1.70 -1.95
CA VAL A 368 21.15 0.80 -1.48
C VAL A 368 20.69 -0.02 -0.29
N VAL A 369 21.15 -1.27 -0.20
CA VAL A 369 20.87 -2.13 0.95
C VAL A 369 22.01 -1.98 1.96
N SER A 370 21.75 -1.25 3.05
CA SER A 370 22.73 -0.93 4.09
C SER A 370 22.75 -1.94 5.23
N GLY A 371 21.66 -2.65 5.47
CA GLY A 371 21.58 -3.70 6.49
C GLY A 371 20.78 -4.90 6.01
N VAL A 372 21.23 -6.09 6.37
CA VAL A 372 20.63 -7.38 6.04
C VAL A 372 20.62 -8.25 7.28
N SER A 373 19.52 -8.94 7.53
CA SER A 373 19.45 -10.01 8.53
C SER A 373 18.85 -11.27 7.94
N LEU A 374 19.20 -12.40 8.55
CA LEU A 374 18.68 -13.70 8.19
C LEU A 374 18.57 -14.59 9.42
N GLY A 375 17.41 -15.19 9.61
CA GLY A 375 17.16 -16.29 10.53
C GLY A 375 16.69 -17.52 9.76
N VAL A 376 17.25 -18.68 10.10
CA VAL A 376 17.11 -19.95 9.35
C VAL A 376 16.75 -21.11 10.28
N PRO A 377 16.22 -22.22 9.75
CA PRO A 377 16.01 -23.43 10.53
C PRO A 377 17.34 -24.16 10.84
N GLY A 378 17.27 -25.24 11.61
CA GLY A 378 18.37 -26.19 11.82
C GLY A 378 19.51 -25.71 12.73
N MET A 379 19.52 -24.43 13.12
CA MET A 379 20.48 -23.81 14.04
C MET A 379 20.03 -23.94 15.50
N SER A 380 20.93 -23.64 16.45
CA SER A 380 20.64 -23.59 17.89
C SER A 380 19.51 -22.60 18.20
N GLU A 381 19.64 -21.40 17.63
CA GLU A 381 18.65 -20.33 17.66
C GLU A 381 18.29 -19.91 16.24
N VAL A 382 17.11 -19.34 16.01
CA VAL A 382 16.71 -18.95 14.64
C VAL A 382 17.61 -17.85 14.07
N PHE A 383 18.03 -16.88 14.90
CA PHE A 383 18.96 -15.80 14.55
C PHE A 383 20.33 -16.03 15.23
N ASP A 384 20.97 -17.15 14.87
CA ASP A 384 22.31 -17.52 15.34
C ASP A 384 23.41 -16.68 14.64
N GLU A 385 24.58 -16.55 15.25
CA GLU A 385 25.71 -15.78 14.66
C GLU A 385 26.40 -16.60 13.55
N GLU A 386 26.37 -17.94 13.65
CA GLU A 386 26.91 -18.84 12.62
C GLU A 386 26.04 -18.97 11.36
N VAL A 387 24.90 -18.28 11.25
CA VAL A 387 23.95 -18.45 10.12
C VAL A 387 24.62 -18.21 8.76
N TRP A 388 25.46 -17.19 8.65
CA TRP A 388 26.15 -16.86 7.39
C TRP A 388 27.14 -17.95 6.98
N ASP A 389 27.95 -18.42 7.93
CA ASP A 389 28.89 -19.53 7.71
C ASP A 389 28.17 -20.83 7.37
N ALA A 390 27.03 -21.11 8.01
CA ALA A 390 26.21 -22.27 7.70
C ALA A 390 25.65 -22.23 6.27
N ILE A 391 24.97 -21.13 5.90
CA ILE A 391 24.26 -21.08 4.63
C ILE A 391 25.19 -20.91 3.43
N LEU A 392 26.26 -20.09 3.54
CA LEU A 392 27.21 -19.87 2.44
C LEU A 392 28.11 -21.09 2.20
N ALA A 393 28.41 -21.89 3.23
CA ALA A 393 29.11 -23.17 3.07
C ALA A 393 28.22 -24.30 2.54
N GLY A 394 26.89 -24.10 2.44
CA GLY A 394 25.95 -25.16 2.05
C GLY A 394 25.80 -26.25 3.11
N ARG A 395 25.76 -25.86 4.41
CA ARG A 395 25.44 -26.77 5.52
C ARG A 395 23.97 -27.18 5.42
N ASN A 396 23.66 -28.47 5.60
CA ASN A 396 22.26 -28.90 5.69
C ASN A 396 21.61 -28.38 6.98
N LEU A 397 20.44 -27.76 6.85
CA LEU A 397 19.61 -27.21 7.93
C LEU A 397 18.19 -27.82 7.94
N ILE A 398 17.94 -28.83 7.11
CA ILE A 398 16.71 -29.63 7.09
C ILE A 398 16.86 -30.82 8.05
N SER A 399 15.81 -31.08 8.84
CA SER A 399 15.74 -32.19 9.80
C SER A 399 14.51 -33.07 9.56
N GLU A 400 14.51 -34.26 10.18
CA GLU A 400 13.35 -35.15 10.19
C GLU A 400 12.32 -34.66 11.22
N ILE A 401 11.05 -34.56 10.80
CA ILE A 401 9.97 -34.10 11.68
C ILE A 401 9.64 -35.15 12.74
N SER A 402 9.19 -34.72 13.92
CA SER A 402 8.98 -35.64 15.06
C SER A 402 7.92 -36.71 14.77
N ALA A 403 8.00 -37.84 15.50
CA ALA A 403 7.01 -38.90 15.39
C ALA A 403 5.59 -38.43 15.77
N GLU A 404 5.45 -37.48 16.71
CA GLU A 404 4.16 -36.86 17.01
C GLU A 404 3.64 -36.05 15.81
N MET A 405 4.50 -35.27 15.14
CA MET A 405 4.10 -34.51 13.95
C MET A 405 3.71 -35.42 12.79
N LYS A 406 4.45 -36.51 12.55
CA LYS A 406 4.07 -37.54 11.56
C LYS A 406 2.69 -38.14 11.87
N GLN A 407 2.39 -38.40 13.15
CA GLN A 407 1.07 -38.88 13.57
C GLN A 407 -0.02 -37.82 13.34
N LYS A 408 0.20 -36.55 13.73
CA LYS A 408 -0.73 -35.43 13.45
C LYS A 408 -1.09 -35.36 11.95
N LEU A 409 -0.10 -35.57 11.06
CA LEU A 409 -0.30 -35.55 9.61
C LEU A 409 -1.07 -36.78 9.08
N VAL A 410 -0.82 -37.98 9.62
CA VAL A 410 -1.58 -39.20 9.26
C VAL A 410 -3.03 -39.09 9.73
N ASP A 411 -3.27 -38.52 10.91
CA ASP A 411 -4.61 -38.38 11.49
C ASP A 411 -5.52 -37.43 10.67
N LYS A 412 -4.93 -36.55 9.84
CA LYS A 412 -5.67 -35.74 8.85
C LYS A 412 -6.25 -36.58 7.69
N ARG A 413 -5.79 -37.82 7.49
CA ARG A 413 -6.28 -38.77 6.47
C ARG A 413 -6.33 -38.18 5.05
N ILE A 414 -5.33 -37.38 4.70
CA ILE A 414 -5.30 -36.71 3.40
C ILE A 414 -5.20 -37.72 2.25
N VAL A 415 -5.81 -37.36 1.12
CA VAL A 415 -5.59 -38.05 -0.15
C VAL A 415 -4.66 -37.18 -0.98
N ARG A 416 -3.43 -37.65 -1.22
CA ARG A 416 -2.44 -36.90 -1.99
C ARG A 416 -2.55 -37.15 -3.48
N LEU A 417 -2.27 -36.12 -4.27
CA LEU A 417 -2.02 -36.23 -5.69
C LEU A 417 -0.57 -36.69 -5.93
N VAL A 418 -0.37 -37.83 -6.58
CA VAL A 418 0.96 -38.27 -7.05
C VAL A 418 0.99 -38.15 -8.57
N LYS A 419 1.94 -37.35 -9.07
CA LYS A 419 2.17 -37.12 -10.51
C LYS A 419 3.24 -38.10 -11.00
N SER A 420 2.95 -38.80 -12.10
CA SER A 420 3.85 -39.71 -12.78
C SER A 420 4.69 -38.96 -13.83
N GLU A 421 5.85 -39.51 -14.20
CA GLU A 421 6.73 -38.94 -15.25
C GLU A 421 6.04 -38.80 -16.62
N ASP A 422 5.09 -39.69 -16.94
CA ASP A 422 4.29 -39.62 -18.16
C ASP A 422 3.31 -38.43 -18.18
N GLY A 423 3.03 -37.81 -17.03
CA GLY A 423 2.07 -36.73 -16.84
C GLY A 423 0.71 -37.18 -16.31
N THR A 424 0.50 -38.48 -16.09
CA THR A 424 -0.70 -38.97 -15.39
C THR A 424 -0.65 -38.59 -13.92
N SER A 425 -1.82 -38.46 -13.29
CA SER A 425 -1.93 -38.23 -11.84
C SER A 425 -2.80 -39.29 -11.20
N ARG A 426 -2.38 -39.81 -10.04
CA ARG A 426 -3.13 -40.77 -9.24
C ARG A 426 -3.35 -40.25 -7.82
N LEU A 427 -4.49 -40.57 -7.24
CA LEU A 427 -4.80 -40.28 -5.84
C LEU A 427 -4.27 -41.40 -4.94
N VAL A 428 -3.63 -41.04 -3.83
CA VAL A 428 -3.01 -41.98 -2.89
C VAL A 428 -3.36 -41.58 -1.46
N SER A 429 -3.86 -42.53 -0.66
CA SER A 429 -4.13 -42.34 0.78
C SER A 429 -2.84 -42.04 1.54
N ALA A 430 -2.86 -41.09 2.48
CA ALA A 430 -1.78 -40.88 3.46
C ALA A 430 -2.18 -41.45 4.82
N ASP A 431 -2.07 -42.78 4.93
CA ASP A 431 -2.48 -43.58 6.08
C ASP A 431 -1.30 -44.14 6.90
N THR A 432 -0.07 -43.97 6.42
CA THR A 432 1.18 -44.37 7.10
C THR A 432 2.21 -43.24 7.09
N PHE A 433 3.29 -43.39 7.87
CA PHE A 433 4.38 -42.40 7.95
C PHE A 433 5.17 -42.26 6.62
N GLU A 434 5.29 -43.32 5.82
CA GLU A 434 6.17 -43.45 4.63
C GLU A 434 6.10 -42.41 3.47
N THR A 435 5.01 -41.72 3.10
CA THR A 435 3.69 -41.60 3.72
C THR A 435 3.19 -40.16 3.66
N VAL A 436 3.37 -39.46 4.77
CA VAL A 436 3.18 -38.02 4.96
C VAL A 436 4.53 -37.29 4.79
N PRO A 437 4.58 -35.93 4.76
CA PRO A 437 5.84 -35.21 4.92
C PRO A 437 6.76 -35.82 5.98
N GLN A 438 8.05 -35.94 5.70
CA GLN A 438 9.04 -36.54 6.62
C GLN A 438 10.14 -35.56 7.04
N LEU A 439 10.50 -34.63 6.15
CA LEU A 439 11.58 -33.66 6.33
C LEU A 439 10.99 -32.25 6.29
N ALA A 440 11.58 -31.33 7.05
CA ALA A 440 11.29 -29.91 7.02
C ALA A 440 12.47 -29.09 7.54
N GLY A 441 12.53 -27.81 7.19
CA GLY A 441 13.39 -26.84 7.87
C GLY A 441 12.73 -26.36 9.16
N ILE A 442 13.03 -27.00 10.28
CA ILE A 442 12.46 -26.69 11.61
C ILE A 442 13.32 -25.63 12.33
N GLY A 443 12.68 -24.61 12.91
CA GLY A 443 13.35 -23.56 13.68
C GLY A 443 14.05 -24.03 14.96
N GLY A 444 15.14 -23.34 15.33
CA GLY A 444 15.78 -23.45 16.64
C GLY A 444 15.03 -22.69 17.74
N VAL A 445 15.69 -22.40 18.85
CA VAL A 445 15.13 -21.56 19.92
C VAL A 445 14.90 -20.13 19.42
N PHE A 446 13.71 -19.59 19.69
CA PHE A 446 13.35 -18.21 19.36
C PHE A 446 12.41 -17.64 20.41
N ASP A 447 12.82 -16.55 21.07
CA ASP A 447 12.01 -15.83 22.05
C ASP A 447 12.29 -14.31 21.96
N LEU A 448 11.27 -13.56 21.54
CA LEU A 448 11.35 -12.12 21.31
C LEU A 448 11.45 -11.30 22.64
N ILE A 449 11.04 -11.86 23.77
CA ILE A 449 11.13 -11.26 25.11
C ILE A 449 12.54 -11.47 25.67
N GLU A 450 13.04 -12.71 25.62
CA GLU A 450 14.35 -13.05 26.16
C GLU A 450 15.48 -12.51 25.29
N GLN A 451 15.49 -12.85 23.99
CA GLN A 451 16.60 -12.55 23.07
C GLN A 451 16.60 -11.09 22.58
N TYR A 452 15.42 -10.45 22.47
CA TYR A 452 15.28 -9.08 21.95
C TYR A 452 14.77 -8.05 22.97
N GLY A 453 14.18 -8.48 24.09
CA GLY A 453 13.71 -7.56 25.14
C GLY A 453 12.52 -6.72 24.70
N ILE A 454 11.57 -7.34 23.99
CA ILE A 454 10.26 -6.77 23.69
C ILE A 454 9.30 -7.06 24.86
N ASP A 455 8.36 -6.15 25.10
CA ASP A 455 7.39 -6.25 26.20
C ASP A 455 6.53 -7.52 26.06
N PRO A 456 6.46 -8.41 27.07
CA PRO A 456 5.58 -9.58 27.07
C PRO A 456 4.13 -9.27 26.67
N LYS A 457 3.56 -8.13 27.11
CA LYS A 457 2.20 -7.71 26.77
C LYS A 457 2.03 -7.49 25.26
N LEU A 458 3.07 -7.05 24.56
CA LEU A 458 3.07 -6.88 23.10
C LEU A 458 3.25 -8.23 22.40
N VAL A 459 4.20 -9.06 22.85
CA VAL A 459 4.46 -10.38 22.26
C VAL A 459 3.25 -11.30 22.39
N GLU A 460 2.49 -11.20 23.49
CA GLU A 460 1.20 -11.89 23.65
C GLU A 460 0.15 -11.53 22.58
N ALA A 461 0.27 -10.38 21.91
CA ALA A 461 -0.62 -9.95 20.84
C ALA A 461 -0.07 -10.25 19.43
N PHE A 462 1.12 -10.83 19.31
CA PHE A 462 1.74 -11.18 18.03
C PHE A 462 1.46 -12.64 17.64
N ASP A 463 1.61 -12.93 16.36
CA ASP A 463 1.78 -14.29 15.84
C ASP A 463 3.27 -14.59 15.58
N VAL A 464 3.58 -15.84 15.19
CA VAL A 464 4.96 -16.26 14.92
C VAL A 464 5.57 -15.53 13.72
N ALA A 465 4.80 -15.29 12.65
CA ALA A 465 5.28 -14.61 11.45
C ALA A 465 5.66 -13.15 11.75
N THR A 466 4.82 -12.43 12.49
CA THR A 466 5.14 -11.10 12.99
C THR A 466 6.36 -11.12 13.91
N SER A 467 6.45 -12.07 14.84
CA SER A 467 7.56 -12.12 15.80
C SER A 467 8.90 -12.33 15.10
N LEU A 468 8.98 -13.25 14.13
CA LEU A 468 10.17 -13.49 13.30
C LEU A 468 10.53 -12.26 12.46
N ALA A 469 9.55 -11.62 11.83
CA ALA A 469 9.76 -10.40 11.07
C ALA A 469 10.29 -9.26 11.97
N PHE A 470 9.75 -9.11 13.17
CA PHE A 470 10.14 -8.10 14.14
C PHE A 470 11.61 -8.26 14.55
N ALA A 471 12.03 -9.48 14.91
CA ALA A 471 13.43 -9.80 15.19
C ALA A 471 14.33 -9.47 13.98
N SER A 472 13.93 -9.91 12.77
CA SER A 472 14.69 -9.64 11.55
C SER A 472 14.88 -8.14 11.27
N GLY A 473 13.88 -7.31 11.58
CA GLY A 473 13.97 -5.87 11.43
C GLY A 473 14.96 -5.21 12.40
N LEU A 474 15.02 -5.68 13.65
CA LEU A 474 15.99 -5.19 14.64
C LEU A 474 17.43 -5.58 14.28
N GLU A 475 17.61 -6.80 13.78
CA GLU A 475 18.90 -7.28 13.27
C GLU A 475 19.37 -6.47 12.06
N ALA A 476 18.46 -6.19 11.10
CA ALA A 476 18.79 -5.41 9.92
C ALA A 476 19.13 -3.94 10.28
N LEU A 477 18.49 -3.37 11.31
CA LEU A 477 18.87 -2.05 11.85
C LEU A 477 20.26 -2.07 12.51
N ARG A 478 20.60 -3.14 13.24
CA ARG A 478 21.95 -3.36 13.81
C ARG A 478 23.02 -3.44 12.72
N ASP A 479 22.76 -4.18 11.64
CA ASP A 479 23.69 -4.33 10.50
C ASP A 479 23.73 -3.11 9.56
N ALA A 480 22.70 -2.25 9.60
CA ALA A 480 22.68 -0.94 8.93
C ALA A 480 23.36 0.19 9.71
N GLY A 481 23.93 -0.09 10.89
CA GLY A 481 24.47 0.95 11.78
C GLY A 481 23.45 2.02 12.16
N LEU A 482 22.18 1.62 12.36
CA LEU A 482 21.07 2.52 12.74
C LEU A 482 20.69 2.27 14.21
N PRO A 483 21.31 2.99 15.17
CA PRO A 483 20.97 2.84 16.57
C PRO A 483 19.57 3.37 16.88
N LEU A 484 18.91 2.70 17.82
CA LEU A 484 17.68 3.17 18.43
C LEU A 484 17.97 4.06 19.65
N PHE A 485 17.23 5.15 19.75
CA PHE A 485 17.34 6.21 20.74
C PHE A 485 16.30 5.99 21.85
N PRO A 486 16.64 6.32 23.11
CA PRO A 486 15.75 6.11 24.23
C PRO A 486 14.63 7.15 24.22
N ILE A 487 13.42 6.69 24.55
CA ILE A 487 12.34 7.56 25.02
C ILE A 487 12.40 7.50 26.55
N GLU A 488 12.94 8.54 27.16
CA GLU A 488 13.13 8.64 28.61
C GLU A 488 11.95 9.35 29.27
N GLN A 489 11.65 8.99 30.50
CA GLN A 489 10.84 9.79 31.42
C GLN A 489 11.72 10.26 32.57
N THR A 490 11.63 11.54 32.90
CA THR A 490 12.36 12.16 34.02
C THR A 490 11.38 12.45 35.16
N ASN A 491 11.72 12.08 36.40
CA ASN A 491 10.91 12.44 37.57
C ASN A 491 11.30 13.82 38.16
N SER A 492 10.56 14.25 39.18
CA SER A 492 10.82 15.52 39.89
C SER A 492 12.16 15.60 40.62
N SER A 493 12.85 14.47 40.86
CA SER A 493 14.21 14.44 41.42
C SER A 493 15.32 14.44 40.34
N GLY A 494 14.97 14.46 39.06
CA GLY A 494 15.92 14.44 37.93
C GLY A 494 16.40 13.04 37.52
N MET A 495 15.91 11.97 38.16
CA MET A 495 16.19 10.60 37.73
C MET A 495 15.50 10.33 36.39
N ARG A 496 16.15 9.59 35.50
CA ARG A 496 15.68 9.26 34.15
C ARG A 496 15.50 7.76 33.99
N VAL A 497 14.40 7.33 33.39
CA VAL A 497 14.14 5.91 33.09
C VAL A 497 13.72 5.72 31.63
N ILE A 498 14.37 4.78 30.95
CA ILE A 498 14.12 4.49 29.53
C ILE A 498 12.83 3.66 29.42
N ARG A 499 11.82 4.19 28.72
CA ARG A 499 10.53 3.52 28.50
C ARG A 499 10.53 2.62 27.27
N ARG A 500 11.16 3.06 26.19
CA ARG A 500 11.29 2.32 24.93
C ARG A 500 12.44 2.85 24.06
N TRP A 501 12.71 2.15 22.97
CA TRP A 501 13.75 2.47 21.99
C TRP A 501 13.11 2.76 20.63
N THR A 502 13.56 3.79 19.93
CA THR A 502 12.94 4.29 18.67
C THR A 502 14.00 4.85 17.72
N LEU A 503 13.74 4.93 16.42
CA LEU A 503 14.58 5.71 15.49
C LEU A 503 14.72 7.17 15.95
N PRO A 504 15.82 7.86 15.63
CA PRO A 504 15.95 9.30 15.87
C PRO A 504 14.85 10.08 15.16
N GLU A 505 14.43 11.20 15.74
CA GLU A 505 13.20 11.90 15.31
C GLU A 505 13.25 12.38 13.85
N SER A 506 14.43 12.81 13.37
CA SER A 506 14.66 13.18 11.96
C SER A 506 14.28 12.08 10.97
N GLU A 507 14.51 10.81 11.34
CA GLU A 507 14.35 9.67 10.44
C GLU A 507 12.93 9.10 10.44
N ARG A 508 12.13 9.39 11.47
CA ARG A 508 10.82 8.74 11.71
C ARG A 508 9.83 8.98 10.58
N ASP A 509 9.63 10.24 10.21
CA ASP A 509 8.62 10.64 9.22
C ASP A 509 9.03 10.26 7.77
N ARG A 510 10.31 9.89 7.56
CA ARG A 510 10.87 9.49 6.26
C ARG A 510 11.32 8.02 6.20
N THR A 511 11.03 7.22 7.23
CA THR A 511 11.26 5.76 7.20
C THR A 511 9.93 5.04 7.02
N GLY A 512 9.78 4.35 5.89
CA GLY A 512 8.67 3.44 5.63
C GLY A 512 8.95 2.02 6.12
N VAL A 513 7.90 1.20 6.27
CA VAL A 513 7.99 -0.21 6.68
C VAL A 513 7.14 -1.08 5.75
N ILE A 514 7.67 -2.24 5.36
CA ILE A 514 6.94 -3.26 4.58
C ILE A 514 7.07 -4.61 5.28
N PHE A 515 5.95 -5.25 5.60
CA PHE A 515 5.91 -6.62 6.13
C PHE A 515 5.57 -7.60 5.01
N ALA A 516 6.45 -8.56 4.75
CA ALA A 516 6.23 -9.64 3.78
C ALA A 516 6.06 -10.99 4.50
N SER A 517 4.87 -11.59 4.36
CA SER A 517 4.53 -12.89 4.97
C SER A 517 3.36 -13.52 4.21
N VAL A 518 3.36 -14.84 4.10
CA VAL A 518 2.28 -15.61 3.45
C VAL A 518 1.20 -16.03 4.43
N PHE A 519 1.57 -16.31 5.69
CA PHE A 519 0.64 -16.85 6.71
C PHE A 519 0.47 -15.99 7.98
N PRO A 520 0.44 -14.64 7.90
CA PRO A 520 0.33 -13.81 9.10
C PRO A 520 -1.03 -14.00 9.77
N GLY A 521 -1.02 -14.22 11.08
CA GLY A 521 -2.20 -14.43 11.94
C GLY A 521 -2.88 -15.80 11.81
N LEU A 522 -2.53 -16.60 10.79
CA LEU A 522 -3.19 -17.88 10.51
C LEU A 522 -2.97 -18.91 11.63
N GLU A 523 -1.78 -18.94 12.23
CA GLU A 523 -1.47 -19.80 13.37
C GLU A 523 -2.42 -19.53 14.54
N LYS A 524 -2.56 -18.26 14.93
CA LYS A 524 -3.40 -17.87 16.07
C LYS A 524 -4.88 -18.10 15.78
N ALA A 525 -5.34 -17.88 14.55
CA ALA A 525 -6.70 -18.22 14.13
C ALA A 525 -6.99 -19.73 14.32
N ILE A 526 -6.04 -20.59 13.96
CA ILE A 526 -6.15 -22.05 14.15
C ILE A 526 -6.10 -22.42 15.64
N GLU A 527 -5.21 -21.83 16.44
CA GLU A 527 -5.14 -22.08 17.89
C GLU A 527 -6.46 -21.75 18.60
N HIS A 528 -7.08 -20.61 18.28
CA HIS A 528 -8.36 -20.21 18.85
C HIS A 528 -9.50 -21.15 18.42
N ALA A 529 -9.59 -21.48 17.13
CA ALA A 529 -10.57 -22.43 16.62
C ALA A 529 -10.44 -23.83 17.26
N LEU A 530 -9.21 -24.27 17.60
CA LEU A 530 -8.99 -25.53 18.30
C LEU A 530 -9.34 -25.45 19.81
N LYS A 531 -9.11 -24.30 20.46
CA LYS A 531 -9.45 -24.07 21.88
C LYS A 531 -10.97 -24.06 22.11
N GLU A 532 -11.74 -23.34 21.30
CA GLU A 532 -13.21 -23.26 21.46
C GLU A 532 -13.89 -24.63 21.36
N ASN A 533 -13.35 -25.54 20.55
CA ASN A 533 -13.86 -26.91 20.42
C ASN A 533 -13.45 -27.86 21.57
N SER A 534 -12.73 -27.37 22.59
CA SER A 534 -12.13 -28.21 23.64
C SER A 534 -12.69 -28.02 25.06
N SER A 535 -13.50 -26.98 25.33
CA SER A 535 -14.08 -26.73 26.65
C SER A 535 -15.46 -26.09 26.61
N GLU A 536 -16.37 -26.56 27.48
CA GLU A 536 -17.74 -26.03 27.61
C GLU A 536 -17.80 -24.63 28.27
N GLU A 537 -16.67 -24.07 28.72
CA GLU A 537 -16.55 -22.77 29.42
C GLU A 537 -15.52 -21.82 28.76
N SER A 538 -15.29 -21.91 27.45
CA SER A 538 -14.38 -21.01 26.73
C SER A 538 -14.94 -19.58 26.64
N GLN A 539 -14.38 -18.63 27.41
CA GLN A 539 -14.58 -17.19 27.15
C GLN A 539 -13.73 -16.75 25.95
N PHE A 540 -14.30 -15.92 25.08
CA PHE A 540 -13.60 -15.37 23.91
C PHE A 540 -12.38 -14.54 24.32
N ASP A 541 -11.20 -14.88 23.79
CA ASP A 541 -9.98 -14.12 24.09
C ASP A 541 -10.02 -12.75 23.40
N ARG A 542 -10.06 -11.68 24.20
CA ARG A 542 -10.02 -10.28 23.72
C ARG A 542 -8.80 -9.98 22.83
N LYS A 543 -7.72 -10.78 22.92
CA LYS A 543 -6.51 -10.64 22.09
C LYS A 543 -6.68 -11.22 20.67
N TYR A 544 -7.71 -12.04 20.41
CA TYR A 544 -7.96 -12.69 19.12
C TYR A 544 -7.77 -11.74 17.94
N LEU A 545 -8.43 -10.58 17.96
CA LEU A 545 -8.41 -9.63 16.84
C LEU A 545 -6.99 -9.13 16.52
N LEU A 546 -6.17 -8.83 17.53
CA LEU A 546 -4.81 -8.35 17.31
C LEU A 546 -3.86 -9.46 16.83
N GLN A 547 -4.14 -10.70 17.24
CA GLN A 547 -3.33 -11.87 16.90
C GLN A 547 -3.61 -12.44 15.49
N VAL A 548 -4.80 -12.20 14.91
CA VAL A 548 -5.16 -12.71 13.57
C VAL A 548 -5.02 -11.68 12.44
N LEU A 549 -4.86 -10.40 12.76
CA LEU A 549 -4.64 -9.35 11.77
C LEU A 549 -3.17 -9.33 11.32
N SER A 550 -2.94 -9.07 10.03
CA SER A 550 -1.58 -8.89 9.48
C SER A 550 -1.01 -7.53 9.91
N MET A 551 -0.52 -7.46 11.16
CA MET A 551 -0.14 -6.20 11.81
C MET A 551 1.37 -5.99 11.95
N GLY A 552 2.23 -6.94 11.58
CA GLY A 552 3.68 -6.86 11.80
C GLY A 552 4.31 -5.56 11.28
N HIS A 553 3.84 -5.03 10.16
CA HIS A 553 4.27 -3.73 9.63
C HIS A 553 3.97 -2.56 10.57
N SER A 554 2.79 -2.54 11.20
CA SER A 554 2.32 -1.49 12.10
C SER A 554 2.88 -1.63 13.51
N GLN A 555 3.01 -2.87 14.00
CA GLN A 555 3.57 -3.17 15.32
C GLN A 555 5.08 -2.88 15.34
N PHE A 556 5.83 -3.30 14.30
CA PHE A 556 7.24 -2.95 14.16
C PHE A 556 7.44 -1.45 14.01
N ALA A 557 6.71 -0.79 13.08
CA ALA A 557 6.81 0.66 12.88
C ALA A 557 6.47 1.46 14.15
N SER A 558 5.41 1.10 14.89
CA SER A 558 5.02 1.74 16.14
C SER A 558 6.10 1.63 17.22
N TRP A 559 6.74 0.46 17.32
CA TRP A 559 7.78 0.21 18.30
C TRP A 559 9.06 0.99 17.99
N ILE A 560 9.56 0.96 16.74
CA ILE A 560 10.70 1.80 16.32
C ILE A 560 10.33 3.28 16.11
N GLY A 561 9.05 3.66 16.24
CA GLY A 561 8.57 5.03 16.03
C GLY A 561 8.56 5.52 14.58
N ALA A 562 8.66 4.64 13.58
CA ALA A 562 8.58 4.99 12.16
C ALA A 562 7.15 5.44 11.78
N ARG A 563 7.07 6.48 10.93
CA ARG A 563 5.83 7.18 10.55
C ARG A 563 5.67 7.38 9.04
N GLY A 564 6.62 6.89 8.23
CA GLY A 564 6.52 6.89 6.77
C GLY A 564 5.46 5.89 6.26
N PRO A 565 5.40 5.68 4.93
CA PRO A 565 4.47 4.74 4.31
C PRO A 565 4.63 3.32 4.89
N ASN A 566 3.51 2.63 5.12
CA ASN A 566 3.50 1.39 5.88
C ASN A 566 2.46 0.40 5.32
N LEU A 567 2.85 -0.85 5.01
CA LEU A 567 1.92 -1.91 4.54
C LEU A 567 2.39 -3.35 4.83
N ALA A 568 1.45 -4.29 4.76
CA ALA A 568 1.73 -5.72 4.57
C ALA A 568 1.56 -6.11 3.10
N ILE A 569 2.36 -7.08 2.63
CA ILE A 569 2.28 -7.68 1.29
C ILE A 569 2.28 -9.21 1.36
N ASN A 570 1.44 -9.82 0.53
CA ASN A 570 1.41 -11.26 0.30
C ASN A 570 1.28 -11.54 -1.21
N ASN A 571 2.41 -11.79 -1.86
CA ASN A 571 2.51 -12.32 -3.23
C ASN A 571 2.96 -13.79 -3.19
N ALA A 572 2.46 -14.55 -2.20
CA ALA A 572 2.94 -15.90 -1.88
C ALA A 572 4.48 -15.92 -1.73
N CYS A 573 5.16 -16.89 -2.34
CA CYS A 573 6.61 -17.03 -2.29
C CYS A 573 7.42 -15.91 -2.99
N ALA A 574 6.75 -14.92 -3.61
CA ALA A 574 7.37 -13.73 -4.18
C ALA A 574 7.19 -12.45 -3.32
N SER A 575 6.70 -12.58 -2.08
CA SER A 575 6.34 -11.43 -1.21
C SER A 575 7.49 -10.47 -0.91
N THR A 576 8.64 -10.96 -0.40
CA THR A 576 9.78 -10.09 -0.10
C THR A 576 10.40 -9.43 -1.35
N PRO A 577 10.62 -10.14 -2.47
CA PRO A 577 11.03 -9.52 -3.74
C PRO A 577 10.06 -8.45 -4.25
N ALA A 578 8.75 -8.67 -4.07
CA ALA A 578 7.76 -7.65 -4.39
C ALA A 578 7.83 -6.44 -3.45
N ALA A 579 8.22 -6.62 -2.19
CA ALA A 579 8.52 -5.52 -1.27
C ALA A 579 9.72 -4.68 -1.74
N PHE A 580 10.76 -5.27 -2.36
CA PHE A 580 11.85 -4.50 -2.99
C PHE A 580 11.35 -3.59 -4.12
N ALA A 581 10.39 -4.04 -4.94
CA ALA A 581 9.78 -3.20 -5.98
C ALA A 581 8.97 -2.05 -5.40
N ILE A 582 8.17 -2.30 -4.36
CA ILE A 582 7.42 -1.25 -3.65
C ILE A 582 8.38 -0.25 -2.99
N ALA A 583 9.49 -0.73 -2.41
CA ALA A 583 10.50 0.12 -1.80
C ALA A 583 11.21 1.01 -2.84
N GLU A 584 11.60 0.46 -4.00
CA GLU A 584 12.14 1.26 -5.11
C GLU A 584 11.15 2.35 -5.52
N ASP A 585 9.88 2.02 -5.76
CA ASP A 585 8.86 2.98 -6.16
C ASP A 585 8.61 4.05 -5.08
N TRP A 586 8.60 3.68 -3.79
CA TRP A 586 8.42 4.65 -2.71
C TRP A 586 9.58 5.63 -2.63
N MET A 587 10.82 5.16 -2.74
CA MET A 587 12.02 5.99 -2.67
C MET A 587 12.21 6.83 -3.94
N ALA A 588 12.03 6.24 -5.13
CA ALA A 588 12.14 6.94 -6.42
C ALA A 588 11.06 8.01 -6.62
N ARG A 589 9.90 7.89 -5.94
CA ARG A 589 8.87 8.96 -5.88
C ARG A 589 8.99 9.84 -4.62
N GLY A 590 10.06 9.71 -3.85
CA GLY A 590 10.35 10.50 -2.66
C GLY A 590 9.26 10.45 -1.59
N ARG A 591 8.51 9.34 -1.48
CA ARG A 591 7.53 9.12 -0.41
C ARG A 591 8.19 8.90 0.95
N CYS A 592 9.38 8.30 0.93
CA CYS A 592 10.27 8.10 2.06
C CYS A 592 11.72 8.16 1.59
N ASP A 593 12.65 8.25 2.55
CA ASP A 593 14.10 8.27 2.33
C ASP A 593 14.72 6.89 2.62
N ARG A 594 14.08 6.15 3.54
CA ARG A 594 14.41 4.78 3.92
C ARG A 594 13.17 3.89 3.88
N VAL A 595 13.36 2.61 3.59
CA VAL A 595 12.36 1.55 3.77
C VAL A 595 13.00 0.40 4.54
N ILE A 596 12.33 -0.06 5.59
CA ILE A 596 12.70 -1.29 6.28
C ILE A 596 11.73 -2.38 5.82
N ILE A 597 12.24 -3.36 5.10
CA ILE A 597 11.49 -4.56 4.76
C ILE A 597 11.72 -5.58 5.88
N VAL A 598 10.65 -6.11 6.45
CA VAL A 598 10.69 -7.18 7.45
C VAL A 598 9.90 -8.37 6.93
N SER A 599 10.44 -9.58 7.07
CA SER A 599 9.76 -10.79 6.58
C SER A 599 9.91 -11.94 7.56
N GLY A 600 8.86 -12.77 7.64
CA GLY A 600 8.77 -13.87 8.59
C GLY A 600 7.63 -14.81 8.21
N ASP A 601 7.88 -16.12 8.25
CA ASP A 601 6.88 -17.17 8.12
C ASP A 601 7.42 -18.43 8.83
N ASP A 602 6.56 -19.17 9.54
CA ASP A 602 6.85 -20.52 10.01
C ASP A 602 5.78 -21.50 9.53
N SER A 603 5.98 -22.08 8.35
CA SER A 603 5.09 -23.11 7.81
C SER A 603 5.28 -24.49 8.45
N THR A 604 6.27 -24.62 9.33
CA THR A 604 6.71 -25.87 9.99
C THR A 604 6.33 -25.95 11.46
N SER A 605 5.69 -24.90 12.00
CA SER A 605 5.29 -24.81 13.39
C SER A 605 4.36 -25.96 13.80
N ASP A 606 4.32 -26.23 15.10
CA ASP A 606 3.59 -27.35 15.68
C ASP A 606 2.06 -27.26 15.46
N THR A 607 1.59 -26.05 15.14
CA THR A 607 0.21 -25.67 14.78
C THR A 607 0.00 -25.62 13.26
N LEU A 608 0.91 -25.03 12.47
CA LEU A 608 0.71 -24.82 11.03
C LEU A 608 1.07 -26.05 10.18
N MET A 609 2.11 -26.81 10.53
CA MET A 609 2.54 -27.99 9.75
C MET A 609 1.42 -29.03 9.52
N PRO A 610 0.54 -29.36 10.49
CA PRO A 610 -0.62 -30.24 10.28
C PRO A 610 -1.66 -29.73 9.27
N TRP A 611 -1.63 -28.46 8.87
CA TRP A 611 -2.56 -27.88 7.89
C TRP A 611 -1.84 -27.55 6.58
N ILE A 612 -0.74 -26.80 6.65
CA ILE A 612 0.05 -26.38 5.49
C ILE A 612 0.79 -27.58 4.89
N GLY A 613 1.49 -28.38 5.71
CA GLY A 613 2.13 -29.63 5.28
C GLY A 613 1.14 -30.62 4.68
N SER A 614 -0.03 -30.77 5.29
CA SER A 614 -1.14 -31.57 4.75
C SER A 614 -1.69 -31.03 3.43
N GLY A 615 -1.81 -29.71 3.27
CA GLY A 615 -2.28 -29.06 2.04
C GLY A 615 -1.31 -29.22 0.88
N PHE A 616 -0.01 -28.93 1.09
CA PHE A 616 1.04 -29.12 0.09
C PHE A 616 1.20 -30.60 -0.28
N ALA A 617 1.13 -31.52 0.69
CA ALA A 617 1.12 -32.95 0.41
C ALA A 617 -0.12 -33.36 -0.39
N GLY A 618 -1.32 -32.90 0.00
CA GLY A 618 -2.59 -33.14 -0.70
C GLY A 618 -2.52 -32.73 -2.18
N ALA A 619 -2.02 -31.53 -2.45
CA ALA A 619 -1.84 -30.97 -3.80
C ALA A 619 -0.75 -31.66 -4.65
N GLY A 620 0.01 -32.61 -4.09
CA GLY A 620 1.16 -33.20 -4.79
C GLY A 620 2.26 -32.17 -5.06
N ALA A 621 2.46 -31.28 -4.09
CA ALA A 621 3.44 -30.20 -4.11
C ALA A 621 4.48 -30.32 -2.98
N HIS A 622 4.39 -31.33 -2.10
CA HIS A 622 5.41 -31.69 -1.11
C HIS A 622 6.19 -32.94 -1.57
N ALA A 623 7.51 -32.91 -1.42
CA ALA A 623 8.42 -34.03 -1.65
C ALA A 623 8.25 -35.11 -0.56
N MET A 624 8.64 -36.35 -0.87
CA MET A 624 8.40 -37.50 0.00
C MET A 624 9.67 -38.34 0.15
N GLY A 625 9.97 -38.77 1.38
CA GLY A 625 11.21 -39.47 1.73
C GLY A 625 11.91 -38.80 2.91
N ASN A 626 12.75 -39.55 3.63
CA ASN A 626 13.41 -39.13 4.87
C ASN A 626 14.94 -38.98 4.75
N VAL A 627 15.48 -38.97 3.52
CA VAL A 627 16.90 -38.72 3.23
C VAL A 627 17.02 -37.39 2.48
N VAL A 628 17.69 -36.40 3.07
CA VAL A 628 17.72 -35.02 2.53
C VAL A 628 18.31 -35.00 1.13
N GLU A 629 19.39 -35.76 0.92
CA GLU A 629 20.15 -35.86 -0.34
C GLU A 629 19.38 -36.52 -1.48
N GLU A 630 18.24 -37.17 -1.18
CA GLU A 630 17.35 -37.79 -2.16
C GLU A 630 16.04 -37.01 -2.38
N VAL A 631 15.82 -35.92 -1.62
CA VAL A 631 14.52 -35.23 -1.53
C VAL A 631 14.64 -33.72 -1.79
N ALA A 632 15.63 -33.06 -1.18
CA ALA A 632 15.91 -31.64 -1.39
C ALA A 632 16.77 -31.45 -2.65
N LEU A 633 16.13 -31.41 -3.82
CA LEU A 633 16.77 -31.67 -5.13
C LEU A 633 16.66 -30.50 -6.13
N PRO A 634 17.17 -29.28 -5.85
CA PRO A 634 17.09 -28.16 -6.79
C PRO A 634 17.74 -28.50 -8.13
N PHE A 635 17.04 -28.20 -9.23
CA PHE A 635 17.43 -28.45 -10.64
C PHE A 635 17.63 -29.90 -11.08
N ASP A 636 17.78 -30.87 -10.18
CA ASP A 636 18.00 -32.28 -10.51
C ASP A 636 16.77 -32.90 -11.22
N ALA A 637 17.00 -33.83 -12.16
CA ALA A 637 15.94 -34.53 -12.89
C ALA A 637 14.97 -35.31 -11.99
N ARG A 638 15.42 -35.75 -10.80
CA ARG A 638 14.65 -36.56 -9.81
C ARG A 638 13.74 -35.72 -8.90
N ARG A 639 13.75 -34.39 -9.04
CA ARG A 639 12.95 -33.47 -8.23
C ARG A 639 11.44 -33.72 -8.36
N HIS A 640 10.69 -33.61 -7.27
CA HIS A 640 9.30 -34.03 -7.24
C HIS A 640 8.40 -33.24 -6.26
N GLY A 641 8.88 -32.14 -5.66
CA GLY A 641 8.06 -31.26 -4.81
C GLY A 641 8.85 -30.48 -3.73
N MET A 642 8.09 -29.70 -2.97
CA MET A 642 8.38 -28.95 -1.74
C MET A 642 9.11 -29.69 -0.61
N LEU A 643 10.09 -29.09 0.08
CA LEU A 643 10.12 -29.21 1.55
C LEU A 643 9.72 -27.87 2.15
N LEU A 644 8.91 -27.91 3.20
CA LEU A 644 8.52 -26.73 3.96
C LEU A 644 9.66 -26.28 4.86
N GLY A 645 9.71 -24.98 5.15
CA GLY A 645 10.68 -24.37 6.05
C GLY A 645 10.10 -23.16 6.76
N MET A 646 10.94 -22.53 7.56
CA MET A 646 10.64 -21.33 8.32
C MET A 646 11.80 -20.34 8.28
N GLY A 647 11.58 -19.10 8.72
CA GLY A 647 12.67 -18.15 8.93
C GLY A 647 12.19 -16.72 9.07
N GLY A 648 13.14 -15.81 9.10
CA GLY A 648 12.89 -14.36 9.01
C GLY A 648 14.04 -13.66 8.30
N ALA A 649 13.76 -12.57 7.59
CA ALA A 649 14.78 -11.80 6.90
C ALA A 649 14.39 -10.33 6.84
N GLY A 650 15.33 -9.45 7.18
CA GLY A 650 15.12 -8.00 7.26
C GLY A 650 16.12 -7.26 6.37
N PHE A 651 15.68 -6.14 5.81
CA PHE A 651 16.47 -5.32 4.88
C PHE A 651 16.26 -3.84 5.18
N VAL A 652 17.34 -3.07 5.21
CA VAL A 652 17.29 -1.62 5.25
C VAL A 652 17.70 -1.08 3.87
N LEU A 653 16.74 -0.47 3.17
CA LEU A 653 16.95 0.24 1.91
C LEU A 653 16.97 1.74 2.19
N GLU A 654 18.00 2.46 1.75
CA GLU A 654 18.09 3.93 1.87
C GLU A 654 18.86 4.56 0.71
N ARG A 655 19.10 5.87 0.73
CA ARG A 655 20.01 6.53 -0.22
C ARG A 655 21.47 6.22 0.09
N LEU A 656 22.30 6.15 -0.96
CA LEU A 656 23.74 6.00 -0.82
C LEU A 656 24.39 7.17 -0.06
N GLU A 657 23.86 8.39 -0.23
CA GLU A 657 24.31 9.57 0.53
C GLU A 657 24.00 9.41 2.03
N ASP A 658 22.75 9.11 2.40
CA ASP A 658 22.32 8.94 3.81
C ASP A 658 23.14 7.87 4.56
N SER A 659 23.44 6.73 3.91
CA SER A 659 24.26 5.67 4.51
C SER A 659 25.72 6.10 4.66
N LYS A 660 26.29 6.75 3.65
CA LYS A 660 27.67 7.29 3.69
C LYS A 660 27.81 8.38 4.74
N ASP A 661 26.81 9.24 4.89
CA ASP A 661 26.83 10.34 5.87
C ASP A 661 26.81 9.84 7.31
N ARG A 662 26.07 8.76 7.57
CA ARG A 662 26.12 8.02 8.82
C ARG A 662 27.42 7.23 9.03
N GLY A 663 28.21 6.96 7.98
CA GLY A 663 29.45 6.18 8.07
C GLY A 663 29.29 4.68 7.81
N VAL A 664 28.30 4.29 6.99
CA VAL A 664 28.02 2.90 6.62
C VAL A 664 28.14 2.70 5.10
N MET A 665 29.02 1.80 4.68
CA MET A 665 29.12 1.33 3.30
C MET A 665 28.06 0.24 3.05
N PRO A 666 27.12 0.42 2.10
CA PRO A 666 26.11 -0.59 1.80
C PRO A 666 26.68 -1.83 1.11
N TYR A 667 25.93 -2.94 1.13
CA TYR A 667 26.29 -4.16 0.43
C TYR A 667 26.13 -4.05 -1.08
N VAL A 668 24.97 -3.55 -1.52
CA VAL A 668 24.57 -3.52 -2.93
C VAL A 668 23.75 -2.27 -3.25
N GLU A 669 23.77 -1.87 -4.52
CA GLU A 669 22.78 -1.01 -5.17
C GLU A 669 21.66 -1.87 -5.77
N LEU A 670 20.40 -1.50 -5.53
CA LEU A 670 19.24 -2.02 -6.25
C LEU A 670 19.08 -1.24 -7.57
N LEU A 671 19.60 -1.80 -8.66
CA LEU A 671 19.52 -1.19 -9.99
C LEU A 671 18.07 -1.12 -10.49
N GLY A 672 17.25 -2.07 -10.09
CA GLY A 672 15.81 -1.98 -10.20
C GLY A 672 15.11 -3.26 -9.79
N ALA A 673 13.80 -3.17 -9.75
CA ALA A 673 12.90 -4.28 -9.51
C ALA A 673 11.71 -4.26 -10.50
N GLU A 674 10.95 -5.35 -10.51
CA GLU A 674 9.75 -5.55 -11.32
C GLU A 674 8.79 -6.49 -10.55
N ILE A 675 7.48 -6.23 -10.65
CA ILE A 675 6.44 -7.16 -10.21
C ILE A 675 5.43 -7.35 -11.34
N ALA A 676 5.16 -8.60 -11.68
CA ALA A 676 4.24 -8.97 -12.74
C ALA A 676 3.35 -10.13 -12.33
N ASN A 677 2.21 -10.26 -12.99
CA ASN A 677 1.31 -11.39 -12.84
C ASN A 677 0.93 -11.91 -14.23
N SER A 678 0.97 -13.23 -14.43
CA SER A 678 0.67 -13.82 -15.76
C SER A 678 -0.80 -14.14 -15.97
N ALA A 679 -1.65 -14.00 -14.96
CA ALA A 679 -3.07 -14.38 -14.95
C ALA A 679 -3.35 -15.82 -15.46
N PHE A 680 -2.36 -16.71 -15.35
CA PHE A 680 -2.32 -17.96 -16.11
C PHE A 680 -2.83 -19.17 -15.33
N HIS A 681 -2.36 -19.37 -14.08
CA HIS A 681 -2.70 -20.57 -13.31
C HIS A 681 -2.45 -20.40 -11.80
N PRO A 682 -3.31 -20.94 -10.91
CA PRO A 682 -3.12 -20.85 -9.45
C PRO A 682 -1.78 -21.38 -8.92
N THR A 683 -1.17 -22.36 -9.58
CA THR A 683 0.07 -23.03 -9.11
C THR A 683 1.15 -23.21 -10.19
N ARG A 684 1.00 -22.59 -11.36
CA ARG A 684 1.99 -22.67 -12.46
C ARG A 684 2.34 -21.29 -12.98
N LEU A 685 3.51 -21.18 -13.59
CA LEU A 685 3.94 -20.01 -14.33
C LEU A 685 3.63 -20.19 -15.82
N ASP A 686 3.38 -19.08 -16.49
CA ASP A 686 3.47 -18.97 -17.95
C ASP A 686 4.96 -18.74 -18.29
N THR A 687 5.56 -19.67 -19.04
CA THR A 687 6.99 -19.63 -19.38
C THR A 687 7.34 -18.51 -20.35
N ASP A 688 6.39 -18.16 -21.23
CA ASP A 688 6.62 -17.24 -22.34
C ASP A 688 6.38 -15.80 -21.84
N HIS A 689 5.37 -15.61 -20.99
CA HIS A 689 5.18 -14.35 -20.27
C HIS A 689 6.33 -14.09 -19.29
N ALA A 690 6.80 -15.09 -18.52
CA ALA A 690 7.96 -14.91 -17.64
C ALA A 690 9.24 -14.50 -18.40
N ALA A 691 9.46 -15.08 -19.59
CA ALA A 691 10.53 -14.67 -20.48
C ALA A 691 10.36 -13.21 -20.97
N SER A 692 9.15 -12.82 -21.37
CA SER A 692 8.84 -11.44 -21.80
C SER A 692 9.01 -10.40 -20.68
N VAL A 693 8.63 -10.73 -19.44
CA VAL A 693 8.84 -9.90 -18.25
C VAL A 693 10.34 -9.74 -17.97
N MET A 694 11.12 -10.83 -18.02
CA MET A 694 12.57 -10.77 -17.82
C MET A 694 13.29 -10.00 -18.94
N GLU A 695 12.88 -10.16 -20.20
CA GLU A 695 13.42 -9.42 -21.34
C GLU A 695 13.17 -7.92 -21.21
N SER A 696 11.94 -7.56 -20.85
CA SER A 696 11.55 -6.17 -20.60
C SER A 696 12.35 -5.59 -19.44
N PHE A 697 12.48 -6.32 -18.33
CA PHE A 697 13.24 -5.92 -17.16
C PHE A 697 14.73 -5.70 -17.47
N VAL A 698 15.40 -6.68 -18.07
CA VAL A 698 16.82 -6.59 -18.43
C VAL A 698 17.04 -5.46 -19.45
N SER A 699 16.18 -5.32 -20.46
CA SER A 699 16.21 -4.19 -21.40
C SER A 699 16.07 -2.83 -20.69
N ARG A 700 15.21 -2.70 -19.66
CA ARG A 700 15.14 -1.47 -18.84
C ARG A 700 16.46 -1.22 -18.10
N MET A 701 17.13 -2.26 -17.61
CA MET A 701 18.39 -2.15 -16.87
C MET A 701 19.58 -1.80 -17.77
N GLU A 702 19.69 -2.40 -18.95
CA GLU A 702 20.67 -2.02 -19.98
C GLU A 702 20.54 -0.53 -20.33
N ASN A 703 19.33 -0.07 -20.63
CA ASN A 703 19.07 1.32 -21.00
C ASN A 703 19.28 2.31 -19.84
N ARG A 704 18.86 1.98 -18.60
CA ARG A 704 18.99 2.87 -17.43
C ARG A 704 20.43 2.99 -16.92
N TRP A 705 21.21 1.92 -16.98
CA TRP A 705 22.52 1.84 -16.31
C TRP A 705 23.71 1.67 -17.26
N GLY A 706 23.48 1.61 -18.57
CA GLY A 706 24.54 1.40 -19.57
C GLY A 706 25.18 0.01 -19.50
N LEU A 707 24.42 -0.98 -19.03
CA LEU A 707 24.84 -2.38 -19.01
C LEU A 707 24.64 -3.01 -20.41
N GLU A 708 25.40 -4.05 -20.71
CA GLU A 708 25.25 -4.86 -21.92
C GLU A 708 25.09 -6.33 -21.50
N ARG A 709 23.97 -6.97 -21.83
CA ARG A 709 23.62 -8.33 -21.35
C ARG A 709 24.67 -9.40 -21.64
N SER A 710 25.41 -9.26 -22.75
CA SER A 710 26.56 -10.10 -23.13
C SER A 710 27.70 -10.05 -22.08
N ASN A 711 27.94 -8.86 -21.51
CA ASN A 711 28.97 -8.58 -20.51
C ASN A 711 28.45 -8.71 -19.07
N MET A 712 27.13 -8.80 -18.87
CA MET A 712 26.54 -9.14 -17.57
C MET A 712 26.70 -10.63 -17.26
N ALA A 713 26.52 -11.49 -18.26
CA ALA A 713 26.35 -12.92 -18.05
C ALA A 713 27.50 -13.60 -17.29
N ASN A 714 28.75 -13.26 -17.59
CA ASN A 714 29.94 -13.82 -16.94
C ASN A 714 30.31 -13.17 -15.59
N ARG A 715 29.54 -12.15 -15.16
CA ARG A 715 29.75 -11.33 -13.96
C ARG A 715 28.56 -11.38 -12.99
N MET A 716 27.55 -12.16 -13.35
CA MET A 716 26.26 -12.20 -12.67
C MET A 716 25.99 -13.57 -12.07
N THR A 717 25.47 -13.60 -10.84
CA THR A 717 24.75 -14.76 -10.32
C THR A 717 23.25 -14.62 -10.62
N PHE A 718 22.61 -15.72 -11.00
CA PHE A 718 21.16 -15.85 -11.00
C PHE A 718 20.73 -16.56 -9.70
N MET A 719 20.15 -15.80 -8.78
CA MET A 719 19.57 -16.37 -7.57
C MET A 719 18.16 -16.87 -7.89
N SER A 720 18.05 -18.20 -8.01
CA SER A 720 16.86 -18.91 -8.45
C SER A 720 15.85 -19.09 -7.32
N HIS A 721 14.56 -18.95 -7.63
CA HIS A 721 13.52 -19.31 -6.69
C HIS A 721 13.29 -20.84 -6.62
N GLU A 722 13.71 -21.64 -7.62
CA GLU A 722 13.39 -23.07 -7.78
C GLU A 722 13.29 -23.86 -6.45
N PRO A 723 12.08 -24.31 -6.08
CA PRO A 723 11.85 -25.13 -4.90
C PRO A 723 11.67 -26.61 -5.27
N TYR A 724 12.55 -27.13 -6.15
CA TYR A 724 12.63 -28.55 -6.56
C TYR A 724 11.26 -29.15 -6.96
N THR A 725 10.51 -28.35 -7.71
CA THR A 725 9.14 -28.65 -8.17
C THR A 725 9.15 -29.63 -9.36
N PRO A 726 8.09 -30.44 -9.55
CA PRO A 726 8.04 -31.43 -10.61
C PRO A 726 8.43 -30.87 -12.00
N PRO A 727 9.20 -31.60 -12.84
CA PRO A 727 9.86 -31.01 -14.01
C PRO A 727 8.96 -30.33 -15.04
N ARG A 728 7.68 -30.72 -15.15
CA ARG A 728 6.72 -30.11 -16.08
C ARG A 728 5.92 -28.98 -15.42
N GLY A 729 6.17 -27.74 -15.87
CA GLY A 729 5.40 -26.57 -15.45
C GLY A 729 5.80 -25.99 -14.08
N GLY A 730 6.92 -26.44 -13.51
CA GLY A 730 7.55 -25.90 -12.31
C GLY A 730 8.49 -24.72 -12.57
N SER A 731 8.99 -24.08 -11.51
CA SER A 731 9.67 -22.78 -11.57
C SER A 731 10.97 -22.80 -12.40
N ALA A 732 11.83 -23.80 -12.24
CA ALA A 732 13.08 -23.94 -13.01
C ALA A 732 12.87 -23.97 -14.53
N SER A 733 11.74 -24.51 -15.00
CA SER A 733 11.42 -24.54 -16.44
C SER A 733 11.15 -23.12 -16.96
N ALA A 734 10.42 -22.30 -16.20
CA ALA A 734 10.18 -20.90 -16.54
C ALA A 734 11.46 -20.06 -16.41
N GLU A 735 12.22 -20.22 -15.33
CA GLU A 735 13.46 -19.49 -15.06
C GLU A 735 14.53 -19.76 -16.14
N VAL A 736 14.80 -21.02 -16.46
CA VAL A 736 15.81 -21.39 -17.48
C VAL A 736 15.33 -21.01 -18.88
N SER A 737 14.03 -21.09 -19.18
CA SER A 737 13.48 -20.59 -20.45
C SER A 737 13.67 -19.08 -20.59
N ALA A 738 13.33 -18.32 -19.54
CA ALA A 738 13.51 -16.87 -19.50
C ALA A 738 14.99 -16.47 -19.66
N LEU A 739 15.90 -17.09 -18.90
CA LEU A 739 17.35 -16.84 -19.03
C LEU A 739 17.85 -17.09 -20.46
N ARG A 740 17.41 -18.19 -21.11
CA ARG A 740 17.80 -18.50 -22.49
C ARG A 740 17.17 -17.59 -23.52
N HIS A 741 15.96 -17.11 -23.29
CA HIS A 741 15.32 -16.11 -24.13
C HIS A 741 16.12 -14.80 -24.11
N VAL A 742 16.46 -14.32 -22.92
CA VAL A 742 17.07 -12.99 -22.70
C VAL A 742 18.56 -12.96 -23.00
N PHE A 743 19.33 -13.97 -22.56
CA PHE A 743 20.78 -14.03 -22.67
C PHE A 743 21.28 -14.99 -23.77
N GLY A 744 20.37 -15.69 -24.45
CA GLY A 744 20.71 -16.56 -25.59
C GLY A 744 21.73 -17.64 -25.22
N ARG A 745 22.88 -17.64 -25.90
CA ARG A 745 23.98 -18.59 -25.63
C ARG A 745 24.72 -18.28 -24.33
N ASN A 746 24.75 -17.01 -23.91
CA ASN A 746 25.42 -16.59 -22.67
C ASN A 746 24.63 -16.94 -21.41
N ALA A 747 23.39 -17.42 -21.54
CA ALA A 747 22.62 -17.98 -20.43
C ALA A 747 23.34 -19.13 -19.70
N SER A 748 24.21 -19.87 -20.40
CA SER A 748 25.04 -20.94 -19.82
C SER A 748 26.31 -20.42 -19.12
N ASP A 749 26.66 -19.14 -19.25
CA ASP A 749 27.79 -18.54 -18.53
C ASP A 749 27.38 -18.07 -17.12
N ILE A 750 26.11 -17.70 -16.95
CA ILE A 750 25.53 -17.18 -15.69
C ILE A 750 25.60 -18.23 -14.58
N LEU A 751 26.22 -17.88 -13.46
CA LEU A 751 26.28 -18.77 -12.29
C LEU A 751 24.90 -18.86 -11.63
N ILE A 752 24.33 -20.06 -11.49
CA ILE A 752 23.02 -20.27 -10.88
C ILE A 752 23.20 -20.70 -9.42
N THR A 753 22.54 -19.98 -8.49
CA THR A 753 22.58 -20.22 -7.04
C THR A 753 21.18 -20.50 -6.48
N ASN A 754 21.11 -21.28 -5.41
CA ASN A 754 19.86 -21.62 -4.70
C ASN A 754 20.17 -21.99 -3.25
N ALA A 755 19.37 -21.53 -2.30
CA ALA A 755 19.52 -21.83 -0.86
C ALA A 755 18.49 -22.85 -0.32
N LYS A 756 17.33 -22.99 -0.98
CA LYS A 756 16.18 -23.79 -0.50
C LYS A 756 16.48 -25.29 -0.33
N GLY A 757 17.49 -25.79 -1.03
CA GLY A 757 17.98 -27.17 -0.88
C GLY A 757 18.59 -27.47 0.50
N TYR A 758 18.93 -26.45 1.28
CA TYR A 758 19.50 -26.58 2.63
C TYR A 758 18.52 -26.23 3.75
N THR A 759 17.55 -25.34 3.50
CA THR A 759 16.63 -24.79 4.51
C THR A 759 15.19 -25.28 4.38
N GLY A 760 14.84 -25.96 3.29
CA GLY A 760 13.45 -25.99 2.84
C GLY A 760 13.01 -24.62 2.30
N HIS A 761 11.73 -24.47 1.98
CA HIS A 761 11.17 -23.20 1.49
C HIS A 761 10.47 -22.42 2.62
N PRO A 762 10.99 -21.25 3.04
CA PRO A 762 10.40 -20.42 4.09
C PRO A 762 9.34 -19.43 3.56
N MET A 763 8.51 -19.88 2.62
CA MET A 763 7.38 -19.11 2.06
C MET A 763 7.73 -17.69 1.60
N GLY A 764 7.23 -16.63 2.25
CA GLY A 764 7.39 -15.23 1.84
C GLY A 764 8.69 -14.58 2.30
N VAL A 765 9.47 -15.26 3.15
CA VAL A 765 10.73 -14.78 3.74
C VAL A 765 11.78 -14.53 2.66
N GLY A 766 12.49 -13.41 2.77
CA GLY A 766 13.57 -13.00 1.86
C GLY A 766 14.87 -13.81 1.97
N LEU A 767 14.81 -15.13 2.16
CA LEU A 767 15.99 -16.00 2.30
C LEU A 767 16.98 -15.81 1.13
N GLU A 768 16.49 -15.91 -0.11
CA GLU A 768 17.33 -15.76 -1.30
C GLU A 768 17.94 -14.36 -1.41
N ASP A 769 17.17 -13.34 -1.07
CA ASP A 769 17.56 -11.94 -1.14
C ASP A 769 18.68 -11.66 -0.11
N ALA A 770 18.54 -12.16 1.12
CA ALA A 770 19.58 -12.05 2.15
C ALA A 770 20.85 -12.82 1.77
N VAL A 771 20.71 -14.07 1.31
CA VAL A 771 21.83 -14.92 0.92
C VAL A 771 22.59 -14.35 -0.29
N VAL A 772 21.91 -13.82 -1.30
CA VAL A 772 22.60 -13.26 -2.47
C VAL A 772 23.28 -11.93 -2.17
N ILE A 773 22.70 -11.08 -1.32
CA ILE A 773 23.30 -9.80 -0.93
C ILE A 773 24.57 -10.03 -0.09
N ARG A 774 24.50 -10.87 0.95
CA ARG A 774 25.67 -11.18 1.79
C ARG A 774 26.70 -11.99 1.01
N GLY A 775 26.27 -12.95 0.19
CA GLY A 775 27.16 -13.81 -0.60
C GLY A 775 27.92 -13.07 -1.70
N LEU A 776 27.29 -12.14 -2.42
CA LEU A 776 27.99 -11.24 -3.36
C LEU A 776 29.11 -10.48 -2.64
N ALA A 777 28.80 -9.88 -1.50
CA ALA A 777 29.75 -9.07 -0.75
C ALA A 777 30.89 -9.91 -0.13
N ALA A 778 30.62 -11.12 0.33
CA ALA A 778 31.64 -12.06 0.81
C ALA A 778 32.48 -12.70 -0.31
N GLY A 779 32.03 -12.60 -1.57
CA GLY A 779 32.62 -13.34 -2.69
C GLY A 779 32.26 -14.82 -2.71
N VAL A 780 31.49 -15.33 -1.75
CA VAL A 780 31.15 -16.75 -1.60
C VAL A 780 29.64 -16.94 -1.71
N LEU A 781 29.22 -17.86 -2.55
CA LEU A 781 27.81 -18.19 -2.79
C LEU A 781 27.55 -19.67 -2.50
N PRO A 782 26.34 -20.04 -2.01
CA PRO A 782 26.04 -21.43 -1.66
C PRO A 782 26.13 -22.36 -2.89
N PRO A 783 26.62 -23.60 -2.72
CA PRO A 783 26.48 -24.63 -3.74
C PRO A 783 24.99 -24.92 -4.03
N VAL A 784 24.68 -25.42 -5.22
CA VAL A 784 23.35 -26.00 -5.48
C VAL A 784 23.30 -27.40 -4.87
N ALA A 785 22.48 -27.57 -3.83
CA ALA A 785 22.39 -28.78 -3.04
C ALA A 785 22.04 -30.03 -3.88
N ASN A 786 22.66 -31.17 -3.54
CA ASN A 786 22.23 -32.54 -3.90
C ASN A 786 22.05 -32.87 -5.39
N HIS A 787 22.48 -31.99 -6.29
CA HIS A 787 22.35 -32.18 -7.73
C HIS A 787 23.30 -33.27 -8.26
N MET A 788 22.73 -34.37 -8.77
CA MET A 788 23.44 -35.54 -9.29
C MET A 788 23.08 -35.89 -10.73
N VAL A 789 21.86 -35.57 -11.19
CA VAL A 789 21.35 -35.95 -12.51
C VAL A 789 20.85 -34.71 -13.24
N ASP A 790 21.56 -34.34 -14.32
CA ASP A 790 21.15 -33.25 -15.21
C ASP A 790 19.75 -33.53 -15.80
N ASP A 791 18.87 -32.53 -15.78
CA ASP A 791 17.57 -32.59 -16.47
C ASP A 791 17.74 -32.22 -17.95
N PRO A 792 17.52 -33.16 -18.91
CA PRO A 792 17.67 -32.87 -20.34
C PRO A 792 16.72 -31.79 -20.86
N ALA A 793 15.57 -31.56 -20.19
CA ALA A 793 14.64 -30.48 -20.54
C ALA A 793 15.17 -29.10 -20.09
N LEU A 794 15.95 -29.06 -19.01
CA LEU A 794 16.64 -27.84 -18.57
C LEU A 794 17.97 -27.63 -19.31
N GLY A 795 18.56 -28.65 -19.93
CA GLY A 795 19.80 -28.53 -20.72
C GLY A 795 21.01 -28.12 -19.87
N THR A 796 22.07 -27.59 -20.50
CA THR A 796 23.29 -27.19 -19.77
C THR A 796 23.04 -25.97 -18.88
N LEU A 797 23.43 -26.08 -17.61
CA LEU A 797 23.33 -25.06 -16.57
C LEU A 797 24.69 -24.90 -15.85
N ASN A 798 25.09 -23.68 -15.52
CA ASN A 798 26.26 -23.39 -14.70
C ASN A 798 25.87 -23.31 -13.22
N LEU A 799 25.56 -24.46 -12.60
CA LEU A 799 25.14 -24.54 -11.20
C LEU A 799 26.32 -24.31 -10.25
N CYS A 800 26.15 -23.41 -9.27
CA CYS A 800 27.15 -23.12 -8.25
C CYS A 800 27.60 -24.39 -7.51
N LYS A 801 28.91 -24.48 -7.25
CA LYS A 801 29.57 -25.58 -6.50
C LYS A 801 30.18 -25.12 -5.18
N GLY A 802 29.86 -23.89 -4.75
CA GLY A 802 30.50 -23.21 -3.64
C GLY A 802 31.90 -22.68 -3.99
N GLY A 803 32.49 -21.97 -3.04
CA GLY A 803 33.82 -21.36 -3.18
C GLY A 803 33.78 -19.88 -3.57
N GLN A 804 34.94 -19.35 -3.94
CA GLN A 804 35.15 -17.94 -4.24
C GLN A 804 34.75 -17.57 -5.68
N HIS A 805 34.07 -16.43 -5.82
CA HIS A 805 33.46 -15.95 -7.05
C HIS A 805 33.61 -14.42 -7.20
N GLU A 806 34.24 -13.99 -8.30
CA GLU A 806 34.34 -12.57 -8.66
C GLU A 806 33.13 -12.14 -9.51
N LEU A 807 31.99 -11.97 -8.84
CA LEU A 807 30.74 -11.51 -9.44
C LEU A 807 30.33 -10.17 -8.81
N ASP A 808 29.87 -9.24 -9.64
CA ASP A 808 29.41 -7.91 -9.20
C ASP A 808 27.94 -7.63 -9.49
N LEU A 809 27.21 -8.58 -10.09
CA LEU A 809 25.78 -8.50 -10.35
C LEU A 809 25.01 -9.69 -9.78
N ALA A 810 23.77 -9.47 -9.35
CA ALA A 810 22.82 -10.54 -9.06
C ALA A 810 21.45 -10.23 -9.68
N LEU A 811 20.96 -11.15 -10.51
CA LEU A 811 19.56 -11.19 -10.95
C LEU A 811 18.83 -12.22 -10.09
N ARG A 812 17.85 -11.79 -9.30
CA ARG A 812 17.05 -12.67 -8.45
C ARG A 812 15.65 -12.79 -9.03
N HIS A 813 15.20 -14.02 -9.26
CA HIS A 813 13.85 -14.32 -9.76
C HIS A 813 13.00 -14.87 -8.62
N GLY A 814 11.78 -14.36 -8.46
CA GLY A 814 10.79 -14.81 -7.51
C GLY A 814 9.53 -15.27 -8.23
N ALA A 815 9.06 -16.46 -7.92
CA ALA A 815 7.75 -16.94 -8.34
C ALA A 815 6.86 -17.16 -7.12
N GLY A 816 5.56 -16.93 -7.29
CA GLY A 816 4.54 -17.23 -6.29
C GLY A 816 3.32 -17.89 -6.92
N PHE A 817 2.53 -18.60 -6.10
CA PHE A 817 1.22 -19.09 -6.50
C PHE A 817 0.32 -17.92 -6.96
N GLY A 818 -0.56 -18.21 -7.92
CA GLY A 818 -1.30 -17.19 -8.69
C GLY A 818 -0.51 -16.62 -9.87
N SER A 819 0.49 -17.33 -10.39
CA SER A 819 1.42 -16.86 -11.44
C SER A 819 2.09 -15.51 -11.14
N GLN A 820 2.43 -15.27 -9.88
CA GLN A 820 3.16 -14.08 -9.43
C GLN A 820 4.63 -14.18 -9.85
N ILE A 821 5.17 -13.09 -10.38
CA ILE A 821 6.58 -12.95 -10.79
C ILE A 821 7.13 -11.68 -10.14
N ALA A 822 8.32 -11.77 -9.57
CA ALA A 822 9.07 -10.63 -9.06
C ALA A 822 10.54 -10.75 -9.45
N LEU A 823 11.13 -9.67 -9.97
CA LEU A 823 12.54 -9.62 -10.36
C LEU A 823 13.25 -8.51 -9.60
N THR A 824 14.49 -8.74 -9.21
CA THR A 824 15.40 -7.69 -8.73
C THR A 824 16.77 -7.85 -9.39
N LEU A 825 17.40 -6.71 -9.75
CA LEU A 825 18.78 -6.66 -10.22
C LEU A 825 19.59 -5.83 -9.24
N MET A 826 20.63 -6.42 -8.69
CA MET A 826 21.51 -5.81 -7.69
C MET A 826 22.94 -5.72 -8.20
N ARG A 827 23.68 -4.69 -7.80
CA ARG A 827 25.10 -4.49 -8.08
C ARG A 827 25.90 -4.42 -6.78
N ARG A 828 27.00 -5.17 -6.69
CA ARG A 828 27.91 -5.22 -5.53
C ARG A 828 28.55 -3.86 -5.27
N LEU A 829 28.53 -3.41 -4.02
CA LEU A 829 29.24 -2.24 -3.51
C LEU A 829 30.35 -2.63 -2.53
N ALA A 830 30.02 -3.43 -1.52
CA ALA A 830 30.99 -3.97 -0.58
C ALA A 830 31.59 -5.29 -1.09
N VAL A 831 32.85 -5.52 -0.76
CA VAL A 831 33.61 -6.77 -0.94
C VAL A 831 34.14 -7.25 0.42
N SER A 832 34.73 -8.44 0.52
CA SER A 832 35.13 -9.04 1.80
C SER A 832 36.14 -8.22 2.59
N ASP A 833 37.05 -7.49 1.93
CA ASP A 833 38.00 -6.56 2.57
C ASP A 833 37.47 -5.13 2.75
N THR A 834 36.18 -4.88 2.47
CA THR A 834 35.56 -3.57 2.71
C THR A 834 35.33 -3.30 4.19
N GLU A 835 36.01 -2.28 4.71
CA GLU A 835 35.69 -1.66 6.00
C GLU A 835 34.31 -0.99 5.89
N ARG A 836 33.26 -1.70 6.34
CA ARG A 836 31.87 -1.27 6.18
C ARG A 836 31.45 -0.12 7.10
N PHE A 837 32.10 0.05 8.24
CA PHE A 837 31.60 0.89 9.34
C PHE A 837 32.68 1.83 9.87
N ASP A 838 32.44 3.13 9.77
CA ASP A 838 33.18 4.17 10.48
C ASP A 838 32.47 4.46 11.81
N ILE A 839 32.92 3.82 12.89
CA ILE A 839 32.26 3.88 14.20
C ILE A 839 32.28 5.30 14.79
N ASP A 840 33.32 6.08 14.52
CA ASP A 840 33.41 7.47 14.96
C ASP A 840 32.38 8.32 14.20
N ARG A 841 32.20 8.11 12.90
CA ARG A 841 31.16 8.79 12.10
C ARG A 841 29.75 8.37 12.48
N ILE A 842 29.49 7.09 12.76
CA ILE A 842 28.18 6.63 13.28
C ILE A 842 27.91 7.29 14.64
N SER A 843 28.92 7.37 15.52
CA SER A 843 28.79 8.02 16.83
C SER A 843 28.51 9.53 16.68
N ASN A 844 29.22 10.23 15.79
CA ASN A 844 28.99 11.65 15.52
C ASN A 844 27.60 11.91 14.92
N TRP A 845 27.18 11.13 13.91
CA TRP A 845 25.84 11.20 13.33
C TRP A 845 24.75 10.97 14.39
N THR A 846 24.97 9.99 15.27
CA THR A 846 24.05 9.68 16.38
C THR A 846 23.99 10.83 17.38
N LEU A 847 25.13 11.44 17.70
CA LEU A 847 25.23 12.59 18.59
C LEU A 847 24.49 13.80 18.01
N GLU A 848 24.71 14.13 16.73
CA GLU A 848 24.01 15.20 16.01
C GLU A 848 22.49 14.98 15.99
N ALA A 849 22.04 13.78 15.63
CA ALA A 849 20.62 13.42 15.66
C ALA A 849 20.02 13.46 17.09
N SER A 850 20.81 13.16 18.12
CA SER A 850 20.39 13.23 19.51
C SER A 850 20.29 14.67 20.03
N GLY A 851 21.13 15.57 19.53
CA GLY A 851 21.37 16.90 20.11
C GLY A 851 21.88 16.90 21.56
N GLY A 852 22.43 15.77 22.03
CA GLY A 852 23.10 15.64 23.32
C GLY A 852 24.57 16.06 23.28
N THR A 853 25.31 15.80 24.36
CA THR A 853 26.74 16.11 24.49
C THR A 853 27.66 14.89 24.41
N ASN A 854 27.15 13.69 24.70
CA ASN A 854 27.86 12.42 24.60
C ASN A 854 26.91 11.30 24.17
N VAL A 855 27.44 10.27 23.50
CA VAL A 855 26.69 9.06 23.12
C VAL A 855 27.52 7.80 23.33
N ASP A 856 26.90 6.72 23.81
CA ASP A 856 27.51 5.39 23.94
C ASP A 856 26.67 4.36 23.15
N LEU A 857 27.25 3.83 22.07
CA LEU A 857 26.61 2.85 21.18
C LEU A 857 26.72 1.43 21.75
N ARG A 858 25.58 0.80 22.01
CA ARG A 858 25.50 -0.51 22.68
C ARG A 858 24.63 -1.50 21.94
N VAL A 859 24.98 -2.78 22.05
CA VAL A 859 24.11 -3.90 21.70
C VAL A 859 23.52 -4.45 22.99
N ILE A 860 22.20 -4.34 23.15
CA ILE A 860 21.45 -4.88 24.28
C ILE A 860 20.43 -5.86 23.72
N LYS A 861 20.51 -7.15 24.08
CA LYS A 861 19.53 -8.14 23.59
C LYS A 861 19.35 -8.01 22.07
N ARG A 862 20.45 -8.20 21.33
CA ARG A 862 20.58 -8.13 19.86
C ARG A 862 20.18 -6.82 19.14
N LYS A 863 19.51 -5.86 19.78
CA LYS A 863 19.25 -4.53 19.18
C LYS A 863 20.41 -3.56 19.41
N LEU A 864 20.74 -2.78 18.37
CA LEU A 864 21.65 -1.65 18.46
C LEU A 864 20.92 -0.42 19.04
N VAL A 865 21.49 0.17 20.08
CA VAL A 865 20.94 1.33 20.79
C VAL A 865 21.99 2.40 21.06
N ALA A 866 21.55 3.64 21.26
CA ALA A 866 22.39 4.78 21.59
C ALA A 866 21.99 5.36 22.95
N TYR A 867 22.87 5.25 23.96
CA TYR A 867 22.67 5.96 25.22
C TYR A 867 23.12 7.41 25.08
N VAL A 868 22.19 8.35 25.21
CA VAL A 868 22.45 9.79 25.07
C VAL A 868 22.66 10.41 26.45
N ASP A 869 23.78 11.12 26.63
CA ASP A 869 24.15 11.82 27.87
C ASP A 869 23.99 10.97 29.14
N ALA A 870 24.31 9.67 29.08
CA ALA A 870 24.14 8.78 30.22
C ALA A 870 25.00 9.19 31.42
N ASP A 871 24.33 9.40 32.56
CA ASP A 871 24.89 9.91 33.81
C ASP A 871 24.41 9.08 35.01
N GLU A 872 24.79 9.49 36.23
CA GLU A 872 24.39 8.81 37.48
C GLU A 872 22.88 8.86 37.74
N ASN A 873 22.13 9.73 37.05
CA ASN A 873 20.68 9.85 37.16
C ASN A 873 19.91 8.86 36.27
N LEU A 874 20.60 8.15 35.36
CA LEU A 874 19.98 7.15 34.49
C LEU A 874 19.75 5.83 35.25
N VAL A 875 18.49 5.50 35.52
CA VAL A 875 18.09 4.24 36.19
C VAL A 875 18.56 3.03 35.38
N GLY A 876 19.38 2.19 36.00
CA GLY A 876 19.99 1.02 35.37
C GLY A 876 21.31 1.30 34.61
N GLY A 877 21.65 2.56 34.38
CA GLY A 877 22.88 2.98 33.71
C GLY A 877 23.02 2.49 32.26
N VAL A 878 24.24 2.51 31.75
CA VAL A 878 24.59 1.97 30.42
C VAL A 878 24.74 0.45 30.50
N ALA A 879 23.82 -0.27 29.87
CA ALA A 879 23.84 -1.72 29.76
C ALA A 879 24.21 -2.19 28.34
N GLY A 880 24.58 -3.47 28.22
CA GLY A 880 24.92 -4.09 26.94
C GLY A 880 26.39 -3.93 26.53
N GLU A 881 26.73 -4.65 25.48
CA GLU A 881 28.08 -4.72 24.92
C GLU A 881 28.35 -3.50 24.04
N LYS A 882 29.63 -3.11 23.89
CA LYS A 882 29.98 -2.02 22.97
C LYS A 882 29.68 -2.45 21.54
N TYR A 883 29.08 -1.56 20.75
CA TYR A 883 28.86 -1.84 19.34
C TYR A 883 30.21 -2.01 18.62
N SER A 884 30.42 -3.22 18.11
CA SER A 884 31.57 -3.64 17.32
C SER A 884 31.03 -4.52 16.20
N PRO A 885 30.61 -3.93 15.06
CA PRO A 885 30.03 -4.70 13.97
C PRO A 885 31.07 -5.65 13.37
N GLU A 886 30.62 -6.82 12.93
CA GLU A 886 31.50 -7.82 12.35
C GLU A 886 31.91 -7.43 10.91
N PRO A 887 33.16 -7.73 10.52
CA PRO A 887 33.60 -7.57 9.13
C PRO A 887 32.85 -8.54 8.20
N ILE A 888 32.94 -8.31 6.88
CA ILE A 888 32.52 -9.31 5.89
C ILE A 888 33.61 -10.38 5.80
N SER A 889 33.63 -11.34 6.73
CA SER A 889 34.54 -12.48 6.64
C SER A 889 34.16 -13.45 5.52
N GLU A 890 35.18 -14.09 4.92
CA GLU A 890 34.97 -15.34 4.21
C GLU A 890 34.53 -16.42 5.21
N PRO A 891 33.55 -17.28 4.87
CA PRO A 891 33.09 -18.33 5.78
C PRO A 891 34.20 -19.34 6.08
N MET A 892 34.28 -19.80 7.33
CA MET A 892 35.32 -20.78 7.71
C MET A 892 35.19 -22.06 6.88
N ALA A 893 36.30 -22.49 6.27
CA ALA A 893 36.34 -23.66 5.41
C ALA A 893 35.87 -24.92 6.16
N SER A 894 34.67 -25.40 5.81
CA SER A 894 34.15 -26.67 6.32
C SER A 894 35.03 -27.83 5.84
N PRO A 895 35.21 -28.89 6.67
CA PRO A 895 36.04 -30.03 6.29
C PRO A 895 35.51 -30.69 5.02
N THR A 896 36.42 -30.99 4.09
CA THR A 896 36.09 -31.66 2.82
C THR A 896 35.28 -32.94 3.04
N PRO A 897 34.17 -33.15 2.32
CA PRO A 897 33.46 -34.43 2.34
C PRO A 897 34.41 -35.58 1.99
N ASP A 898 34.45 -36.61 2.84
CA ASP A 898 35.33 -37.77 2.64
C ASP A 898 34.86 -38.58 1.42
N GLU A 899 35.67 -38.57 0.35
CA GLU A 899 35.37 -39.23 -0.94
C GLU A 899 35.12 -40.75 -0.83
N ASN A 900 35.37 -41.36 0.33
CA ASN A 900 35.28 -42.80 0.55
C ASN A 900 33.91 -43.35 0.99
N ILE A 901 32.91 -42.52 1.28
CA ILE A 901 31.57 -43.02 1.62
C ILE A 901 30.68 -43.05 0.36
N ARG A 902 30.89 -44.09 -0.47
CA ARG A 902 29.90 -44.55 -1.46
C ARG A 902 29.13 -45.76 -0.91
N PRO A 903 27.86 -45.63 -0.50
CA PRO A 903 27.03 -46.79 -0.20
C PRO A 903 26.83 -47.63 -1.47
N SER A 904 27.16 -48.92 -1.44
CA SER A 904 26.91 -49.81 -2.59
C SER A 904 25.42 -50.14 -2.66
N ALA A 905 24.75 -49.77 -3.76
CA ALA A 905 23.32 -49.97 -3.95
C ALA A 905 22.89 -51.46 -3.83
N PRO A 906 21.92 -51.80 -2.94
CA PRO A 906 21.36 -53.14 -2.88
C PRO A 906 20.44 -53.43 -4.09
N GLN A 907 20.90 -54.26 -5.03
CA GLN A 907 20.07 -54.71 -6.15
C GLN A 907 18.98 -55.68 -5.69
N THR A 908 17.78 -55.18 -5.40
CA THR A 908 16.63 -56.01 -5.01
C THR A 908 15.56 -56.01 -6.11
N LYS A 909 15.51 -57.07 -6.92
CA LYS A 909 14.50 -57.26 -7.97
C LYS A 909 13.14 -57.59 -7.35
N VAL A 910 12.24 -56.61 -7.25
CA VAL A 910 10.84 -56.85 -6.89
C VAL A 910 10.09 -57.40 -8.10
N LYS A 911 9.39 -58.54 -7.92
CA LYS A 911 8.51 -59.14 -8.93
C LYS A 911 7.09 -58.60 -8.78
N THR A 912 6.52 -58.09 -9.87
CA THR A 912 5.10 -57.73 -9.97
C THR A 912 4.22 -58.99 -9.93
N PRO A 913 3.18 -59.06 -9.09
CA PRO A 913 2.14 -60.09 -9.20
C PRO A 913 1.17 -59.78 -10.34
N GLU A 914 0.96 -60.75 -11.22
CA GLU A 914 -0.03 -60.74 -12.29
C GLU A 914 -1.41 -61.15 -11.74
N VAL A 915 -2.47 -60.38 -12.03
CA VAL A 915 -3.85 -60.73 -11.66
C VAL A 915 -4.72 -60.79 -12.92
N ALA A 916 -5.26 -61.99 -13.18
CA ALA A 916 -6.14 -62.28 -14.31
C ALA A 916 -7.57 -61.73 -14.10
N PRO A 917 -8.35 -61.49 -15.18
CA PRO A 917 -9.53 -60.63 -15.12
C PRO A 917 -10.80 -61.31 -14.57
N ALA A 918 -11.57 -60.56 -13.78
CA ALA A 918 -12.91 -60.93 -13.30
C ALA A 918 -14.03 -60.15 -14.04
N ALA A 919 -15.25 -60.70 -14.03
CA ALA A 919 -16.29 -60.38 -15.01
C ALA A 919 -17.08 -59.08 -14.77
N LYS A 920 -17.58 -58.49 -15.88
CA LYS A 920 -18.48 -57.31 -15.90
C LYS A 920 -19.88 -57.64 -15.34
N PRO A 921 -20.41 -56.88 -14.35
CA PRO A 921 -21.84 -56.76 -14.11
C PRO A 921 -22.50 -55.87 -15.18
N LYS A 922 -23.81 -56.08 -15.43
CA LYS A 922 -24.58 -55.30 -16.41
C LYS A 922 -24.99 -53.95 -15.83
N SER A 923 -24.83 -52.89 -16.63
CA SER A 923 -25.39 -51.57 -16.37
C SER A 923 -26.92 -51.59 -16.43
N VAL A 924 -27.60 -51.22 -15.35
CA VAL A 924 -29.00 -50.79 -15.37
C VAL A 924 -28.99 -49.27 -15.38
N GLY A 925 -29.41 -48.65 -16.49
CA GLY A 925 -29.44 -47.20 -16.60
C GLY A 925 -30.59 -46.61 -15.80
N LEU A 926 -30.28 -45.90 -14.72
CA LEU A 926 -31.20 -44.94 -14.10
C LEU A 926 -31.27 -43.71 -15.00
N LYS A 927 -32.45 -43.45 -15.58
CA LYS A 927 -32.73 -42.15 -16.22
C LYS A 927 -33.04 -41.13 -15.13
N ILE A 928 -32.34 -40.00 -15.15
CA ILE A 928 -32.70 -38.80 -14.41
C ILE A 928 -33.95 -38.18 -15.07
N PRO A 929 -34.93 -37.64 -14.31
CA PRO A 929 -36.11 -36.99 -14.88
C PRO A 929 -35.75 -35.73 -15.70
N SER A 930 -36.51 -35.47 -16.77
CA SER A 930 -36.23 -34.40 -17.74
C SER A 930 -36.56 -32.97 -17.28
N ASP A 931 -37.31 -32.80 -16.18
CA ASP A 931 -37.82 -31.47 -15.77
C ASP A 931 -36.76 -30.57 -15.12
N ILE A 932 -35.69 -31.13 -14.57
CA ILE A 932 -34.63 -30.36 -13.90
C ILE A 932 -33.77 -29.62 -14.94
N ASP A 933 -33.51 -30.22 -16.11
CA ASP A 933 -32.69 -29.60 -17.17
C ASP A 933 -33.40 -28.41 -17.85
N ASP A 934 -34.71 -28.50 -18.14
CA ASP A 934 -35.45 -27.37 -18.74
C ASP A 934 -35.57 -26.19 -17.76
N THR A 935 -35.75 -26.48 -16.46
CA THR A 935 -35.74 -25.46 -15.40
C THR A 935 -34.37 -24.77 -15.31
N ARG A 936 -33.27 -25.55 -15.33
CA ARG A 936 -31.88 -25.07 -15.37
C ARG A 936 -31.59 -24.16 -16.55
N VAL A 937 -31.97 -24.57 -17.77
CA VAL A 937 -31.72 -23.78 -18.99
C VAL A 937 -32.48 -22.44 -18.96
N ARG A 938 -33.71 -22.42 -18.42
CA ARG A 938 -34.54 -21.20 -18.34
C ARG A 938 -34.05 -20.21 -17.29
N VAL A 939 -33.64 -20.66 -16.09
CA VAL A 939 -33.06 -19.78 -15.06
C VAL A 939 -31.79 -19.10 -15.59
N LEU A 940 -30.87 -19.86 -16.20
CA LEU A 940 -29.67 -19.31 -16.83
C LEU A 940 -29.99 -18.28 -17.91
N LYS A 941 -31.04 -18.50 -18.72
CA LYS A 941 -31.46 -17.55 -19.75
C LYS A 941 -31.96 -16.22 -19.18
N ILE A 942 -32.78 -16.26 -18.12
CA ILE A 942 -33.28 -15.05 -17.45
C ILE A 942 -32.11 -14.25 -16.86
N VAL A 943 -31.17 -14.93 -16.19
CA VAL A 943 -30.00 -14.27 -15.59
C VAL A 943 -29.07 -13.70 -16.66
N ALA A 944 -28.85 -14.40 -17.77
CA ALA A 944 -28.10 -13.88 -18.92
C ALA A 944 -28.75 -12.62 -19.54
N GLU A 945 -30.08 -12.58 -19.66
CA GLU A 945 -30.80 -11.41 -20.18
C GLU A 945 -30.72 -10.19 -19.24
N PHE A 946 -30.65 -10.39 -17.91
CA PHE A 946 -30.53 -9.32 -16.92
C PHE A 946 -29.09 -8.84 -16.64
N THR A 947 -28.09 -9.70 -16.82
CA THR A 947 -26.66 -9.40 -16.57
C THR A 947 -25.89 -9.02 -17.83
N GLY A 948 -26.30 -9.52 -19.00
CA GLY A 948 -25.56 -9.36 -20.25
C GLY A 948 -24.41 -10.36 -20.47
N TYR A 949 -24.17 -11.28 -19.52
CA TYR A 949 -23.20 -12.36 -19.72
C TYR A 949 -23.72 -13.41 -20.72
N PRO A 950 -22.86 -13.99 -21.57
CA PRO A 950 -23.25 -15.15 -22.38
C PRO A 950 -23.61 -16.33 -21.47
N GLN A 951 -24.66 -17.07 -21.83
CA GLN A 951 -25.22 -18.14 -20.98
C GLN A 951 -24.20 -19.24 -20.59
N GLU A 952 -23.18 -19.44 -21.42
CA GLU A 952 -22.07 -20.39 -21.21
C GLU A 952 -20.98 -19.93 -20.21
N PHE A 953 -21.04 -18.68 -19.73
CA PHE A 953 -20.13 -18.11 -18.71
C PHE A 953 -20.80 -17.95 -17.33
N ILE A 954 -22.04 -18.41 -17.16
CA ILE A 954 -22.79 -18.31 -15.89
C ILE A 954 -22.86 -19.69 -15.24
N GLU A 955 -22.08 -19.87 -14.17
CA GLU A 955 -22.10 -21.10 -13.36
C GLU A 955 -23.27 -21.10 -12.34
N MET A 956 -23.60 -22.26 -11.78
CA MET A 956 -24.82 -22.39 -10.95
C MET A 956 -24.59 -22.08 -9.47
N ASP A 957 -23.40 -22.40 -9.01
CA ASP A 957 -22.82 -22.03 -7.73
C ASP A 957 -22.38 -20.56 -7.68
N ALA A 958 -22.42 -19.84 -8.81
CA ALA A 958 -22.03 -18.44 -8.87
C ALA A 958 -22.84 -17.54 -7.92
N ASP A 959 -22.14 -16.71 -7.15
CA ASP A 959 -22.75 -15.75 -6.22
C ASP A 959 -23.34 -14.55 -6.97
N MET A 960 -24.62 -14.27 -6.72
CA MET A 960 -25.34 -13.22 -7.44
C MET A 960 -24.80 -11.81 -7.14
N GLU A 961 -24.34 -11.53 -5.92
CA GLU A 961 -23.84 -10.20 -5.54
C GLU A 961 -22.33 -10.11 -5.75
N GLY A 962 -21.58 -11.10 -5.30
CA GLY A 962 -20.12 -11.11 -5.28
C GLY A 962 -19.44 -11.46 -6.62
N GLU A 963 -20.05 -12.32 -7.44
CA GLU A 963 -19.43 -12.83 -8.67
C GLU A 963 -20.15 -12.34 -9.94
N LEU A 964 -21.49 -12.31 -9.93
CA LEU A 964 -22.28 -11.79 -11.05
C LEU A 964 -22.54 -10.28 -10.96
N GLY A 965 -22.26 -9.64 -9.82
CA GLY A 965 -22.36 -8.18 -9.64
C GLY A 965 -23.78 -7.62 -9.64
N ILE A 966 -24.77 -8.44 -9.26
CA ILE A 966 -26.20 -8.13 -9.32
C ILE A 966 -26.62 -7.47 -8.00
N ASP A 967 -26.97 -6.17 -8.04
CA ASP A 967 -27.45 -5.45 -6.86
C ASP A 967 -28.82 -5.94 -6.35
N SER A 968 -29.14 -5.66 -5.09
CA SER A 968 -30.35 -6.18 -4.42
C SER A 968 -31.68 -5.72 -5.06
N ILE A 969 -31.69 -4.65 -5.87
CA ILE A 969 -32.88 -4.23 -6.64
C ILE A 969 -33.01 -5.13 -7.86
N LYS A 970 -31.91 -5.31 -8.60
CA LYS A 970 -31.81 -6.17 -9.79
C LYS A 970 -32.10 -7.64 -9.47
N GLN A 971 -31.65 -8.15 -8.31
CA GLN A 971 -31.98 -9.50 -7.85
C GLN A 971 -33.50 -9.67 -7.62
N ALA A 972 -34.19 -8.64 -7.10
CA ALA A 972 -35.64 -8.67 -6.91
C ALA A 972 -36.42 -8.64 -8.24
N GLU A 973 -35.90 -7.95 -9.26
CA GLU A 973 -36.43 -7.98 -10.63
C GLU A 973 -36.28 -9.38 -11.25
N ILE A 974 -35.08 -9.98 -11.18
CA ILE A 974 -34.83 -11.34 -11.64
C ILE A 974 -35.78 -12.34 -10.96
N MET A 975 -35.97 -12.22 -9.64
CA MET A 975 -36.89 -13.09 -8.91
C MET A 975 -38.37 -12.88 -9.30
N ALA A 976 -38.76 -11.65 -9.68
CA ALA A 976 -40.09 -11.40 -10.23
C ALA A 976 -40.28 -12.07 -11.60
N GLU A 977 -39.28 -12.00 -12.47
CA GLU A 977 -39.31 -12.65 -13.79
C GLU A 977 -39.28 -14.18 -13.68
N ILE A 978 -38.55 -14.75 -12.71
CA ILE A 978 -38.56 -16.17 -12.40
C ILE A 978 -39.95 -16.61 -11.89
N ARG A 979 -40.55 -15.89 -10.92
CA ARG A 979 -41.93 -16.20 -10.46
C ARG A 979 -42.94 -16.14 -11.60
N SER A 980 -42.81 -15.16 -12.49
CA SER A 980 -43.64 -15.00 -13.70
C SER A 980 -43.46 -16.19 -14.66
N THR A 981 -42.20 -16.51 -15.02
CA THR A 981 -41.85 -17.56 -15.99
C THR A 981 -42.23 -18.97 -15.53
N PHE A 982 -42.14 -19.25 -14.23
CA PHE A 982 -42.46 -20.55 -13.64
C PHE A 982 -43.83 -20.60 -12.94
N ALA A 983 -44.64 -19.53 -13.02
CA ALA A 983 -45.97 -19.42 -12.43
C ALA A 983 -46.05 -19.76 -10.93
N LEU A 984 -45.04 -19.32 -10.15
CA LEU A 984 -44.93 -19.60 -8.73
C LEU A 984 -45.85 -18.70 -7.88
N PRO A 985 -46.37 -19.19 -6.74
CA PRO A 985 -47.13 -18.37 -5.80
C PRO A 985 -46.25 -17.28 -5.16
N LEU A 986 -46.88 -16.26 -4.58
CA LEU A 986 -46.19 -15.27 -3.75
C LEU A 986 -45.83 -15.93 -2.40
N ASP A 987 -44.56 -15.88 -2.04
CA ASP A 987 -44.04 -16.35 -0.77
C ASP A 987 -43.64 -15.14 0.08
N GLU A 988 -44.30 -14.97 1.23
CA GLU A 988 -44.07 -13.85 2.14
C GLU A 988 -42.93 -14.13 3.14
N GLU A 989 -42.42 -15.37 3.23
CA GLU A 989 -41.27 -15.74 4.08
C GLU A 989 -39.94 -15.79 3.30
N PHE A 990 -39.96 -15.74 1.96
CA PHE A 990 -38.76 -15.76 1.12
C PHE A 990 -37.87 -14.51 1.30
N GLN A 991 -36.60 -14.73 1.68
CA GLN A 991 -35.60 -13.68 1.83
C GLN A 991 -34.43 -13.92 0.88
N LEU A 992 -34.12 -12.94 0.01
CA LEU A 992 -33.07 -13.08 -1.01
C LEU A 992 -31.69 -13.43 -0.43
N ARG A 993 -31.35 -12.87 0.74
CA ARG A 993 -30.07 -13.10 1.44
C ARG A 993 -29.80 -14.57 1.80
N ASP A 994 -30.84 -15.38 1.92
CA ASP A 994 -30.73 -16.80 2.29
C ASP A 994 -30.57 -17.71 1.05
N HIS A 995 -30.56 -17.11 -0.15
CA HIS A 995 -30.47 -17.79 -1.45
C HIS A 995 -29.45 -17.10 -2.41
N PRO A 996 -28.17 -17.00 -2.05
CA PRO A 996 -27.19 -16.15 -2.74
C PRO A 996 -26.74 -16.65 -4.14
N THR A 997 -27.04 -17.90 -4.52
CA THR A 997 -26.57 -18.49 -5.79
C THR A 997 -27.72 -19.07 -6.63
N LEU A 998 -27.50 -19.21 -7.94
CA LEU A 998 -28.52 -19.73 -8.87
C LEU A 998 -28.97 -21.17 -8.55
N ALA A 999 -28.09 -21.97 -7.95
CA ALA A 999 -28.41 -23.30 -7.44
C ALA A 999 -29.43 -23.26 -6.30
N HIS A 1000 -29.35 -22.27 -5.39
CA HIS A 1000 -30.36 -22.08 -4.33
C HIS A 1000 -31.72 -21.72 -4.94
N ILE A 1001 -31.75 -20.89 -5.97
CA ILE A 1001 -32.97 -20.54 -6.71
C ILE A 1001 -33.57 -21.77 -7.41
N LEU A 1002 -32.77 -22.65 -8.01
CA LEU A 1002 -33.27 -23.91 -8.59
C LEU A 1002 -33.86 -24.87 -7.53
N VAL A 1003 -33.23 -24.96 -6.36
CA VAL A 1003 -33.76 -25.74 -5.22
C VAL A 1003 -35.10 -25.16 -4.76
N TYR A 1004 -35.22 -23.83 -4.69
CA TYR A 1004 -36.47 -23.13 -4.34
C TYR A 1004 -37.60 -23.35 -5.37
N ILE A 1005 -37.32 -23.21 -6.67
CA ILE A 1005 -38.31 -23.51 -7.73
C ILE A 1005 -38.77 -24.97 -7.64
N SER A 1006 -37.83 -25.88 -7.36
CA SER A 1006 -38.11 -27.32 -7.23
C SER A 1006 -38.93 -27.65 -5.98
N SER A 1007 -38.72 -26.96 -4.85
CA SER A 1007 -39.49 -27.16 -3.62
C SER A 1007 -40.93 -26.66 -3.78
N MET A 1008 -41.14 -25.52 -4.44
CA MET A 1008 -42.45 -24.97 -4.77
C MET A 1008 -43.27 -25.88 -5.70
N ASN A 1009 -42.64 -26.38 -6.78
CA ASN A 1009 -43.33 -27.26 -7.74
C ASN A 1009 -43.67 -28.66 -7.18
N GLY A 1010 -43.05 -29.07 -6.07
CA GLY A 1010 -43.34 -30.34 -5.39
C GLY A 1010 -44.60 -30.35 -4.52
N ALA A 1011 -45.23 -29.20 -4.27
CA ALA A 1011 -46.26 -29.05 -3.26
C ALA A 1011 -47.72 -29.16 -3.78
N GLN A 1012 -48.15 -30.36 -4.23
CA GLN A 1012 -49.59 -30.65 -4.39
C GLN A 1012 -50.15 -31.54 -3.26
N THR A 1013 -50.88 -30.89 -2.35
CA THR A 1013 -51.93 -31.42 -1.46
C THR A 1013 -51.58 -32.51 -0.43
N ILE A 1014 -51.49 -32.09 0.85
CA ILE A 1014 -52.20 -32.75 1.95
C ILE A 1014 -52.96 -31.67 2.76
N LYS A 1015 -54.18 -31.97 3.20
CA LYS A 1015 -55.10 -31.03 3.86
C LYS A 1015 -54.84 -30.86 5.36
N GLN A 1016 -55.18 -29.67 5.88
CA GLN A 1016 -55.42 -29.40 7.31
C GLN A 1016 -56.61 -30.22 7.87
N PRO A 1017 -56.76 -30.24 9.21
CA PRO A 1017 -57.85 -29.43 9.79
C PRO A 1017 -57.48 -28.58 11.03
N ASP A 1018 -57.91 -27.31 11.00
CA ASP A 1018 -58.53 -26.48 12.05
C ASP A 1018 -58.01 -26.53 13.51
N SER A 1019 -57.35 -25.46 13.99
CA SER A 1019 -57.90 -24.31 14.76
C SER A 1019 -57.97 -24.50 16.29
N THR A 1020 -57.46 -23.57 17.12
CA THR A 1020 -58.20 -22.35 17.50
C THR A 1020 -57.32 -21.23 18.10
N THR A 1021 -57.81 -20.00 17.91
CA THR A 1021 -57.41 -18.68 18.45
C THR A 1021 -56.99 -18.56 19.93
N GLN A 1022 -56.09 -17.61 20.25
CA GLN A 1022 -56.42 -16.41 21.06
C GLN A 1022 -55.38 -15.27 20.94
N GLN A 1023 -55.77 -14.06 21.39
CA GLN A 1023 -55.15 -12.75 21.08
C GLN A 1023 -54.08 -12.30 22.09
N ALA A 1024 -53.27 -11.30 21.70
CA ALA A 1024 -52.45 -10.44 22.57
C ALA A 1024 -53.33 -9.49 23.43
N PRO A 1025 -52.78 -8.72 24.41
CA PRO A 1025 -51.96 -7.54 24.08
C PRO A 1025 -50.83 -7.12 25.06
N ASP A 1026 -50.06 -6.13 24.59
CA ASP A 1026 -49.36 -5.05 25.31
C ASP A 1026 -47.98 -5.23 26.00
N ALA A 1027 -47.27 -4.10 25.98
CA ALA A 1027 -45.84 -3.84 26.21
C ALA A 1027 -45.62 -3.23 27.63
N PRO A 1028 -44.50 -2.54 28.01
CA PRO A 1028 -43.31 -2.14 27.25
C PRO A 1028 -41.93 -2.31 27.95
N VAL A 1029 -40.89 -1.93 27.20
CA VAL A 1029 -39.47 -1.82 27.60
C VAL A 1029 -39.22 -0.52 28.39
N PRO A 1030 -38.26 -0.49 29.34
CA PRO A 1030 -37.64 0.75 29.82
C PRO A 1030 -36.17 0.90 29.38
N ASN A 1031 -35.85 2.04 28.77
CA ASN A 1031 -34.51 2.65 28.80
C ASN A 1031 -34.26 3.30 30.18
N VAL A 1032 -33.01 3.69 30.48
CA VAL A 1032 -32.62 5.07 30.83
C VAL A 1032 -31.09 5.19 31.05
N ASN A 1033 -30.55 6.31 30.58
CA ASN A 1033 -29.19 6.84 30.69
C ASN A 1033 -28.56 6.81 32.10
N SER A 1034 -27.24 7.01 32.15
CA SER A 1034 -26.56 7.61 33.31
C SER A 1034 -25.59 8.72 32.87
N THR A 1035 -25.50 9.77 33.70
CA THR A 1035 -24.64 10.95 33.51
C THR A 1035 -23.71 11.09 34.72
N VAL A 1036 -22.51 11.62 34.51
CA VAL A 1036 -21.42 11.76 35.49
C VAL A 1036 -21.73 12.74 36.63
N ILE A 1037 -21.31 12.42 37.86
CA ILE A 1037 -20.81 13.40 38.85
C ILE A 1037 -19.64 12.75 39.62
N ALA A 1038 -18.57 13.52 39.86
CA ALA A 1038 -17.45 13.15 40.73
C ALA A 1038 -17.41 14.07 41.97
N GLU A 1039 -17.04 13.53 43.14
CA GLU A 1039 -16.68 14.32 44.33
C GLU A 1039 -15.49 13.68 45.07
N THR A 1040 -14.50 14.49 45.42
CA THR A 1040 -13.29 14.12 46.17
C THR A 1040 -13.41 14.49 47.65
N VAL A 1041 -13.01 13.57 48.54
CA VAL A 1041 -12.85 13.84 49.98
C VAL A 1041 -11.49 13.30 50.45
N LYS A 1042 -10.58 14.19 50.88
CA LYS A 1042 -9.30 13.80 51.50
C LYS A 1042 -9.48 13.49 52.99
N SER A 1043 -8.84 12.41 53.45
CA SER A 1043 -8.85 11.98 54.87
C SER A 1043 -7.48 11.41 55.27
N LYS A 1044 -7.17 11.33 56.57
CA LYS A 1044 -5.85 10.91 57.10
C LYS A 1044 -5.51 9.41 56.94
N SER A 1045 -6.17 8.71 56.03
CA SER A 1045 -6.01 7.28 55.71
C SER A 1045 -4.84 6.99 54.75
N ASP A 1046 -4.32 8.02 54.10
CA ASP A 1046 -3.69 7.83 52.80
C ASP A 1046 -2.25 7.32 52.92
N GLU A 1047 -1.42 7.78 53.86
CA GLU A 1047 -0.03 7.32 54.00
C GLU A 1047 0.10 5.81 54.30
N GLU A 1048 -0.70 5.27 55.23
CA GLU A 1048 -0.64 3.84 55.57
C GLU A 1048 -1.17 2.98 54.41
N THR A 1049 -2.18 3.47 53.68
CA THR A 1049 -2.73 2.81 52.49
C THR A 1049 -1.73 2.84 51.33
N LEU A 1050 -1.12 3.99 51.05
CA LEU A 1050 -0.08 4.19 50.03
C LEU A 1050 1.15 3.34 50.30
N SER A 1051 1.58 3.20 51.55
CA SER A 1051 2.70 2.32 51.93
C SER A 1051 2.48 0.84 51.59
N ARG A 1052 1.22 0.43 51.39
CA ARG A 1052 0.82 -0.94 51.03
C ARG A 1052 0.49 -1.08 49.54
N ILE A 1053 0.03 -0.01 48.89
CA ILE A 1053 -0.27 0.01 47.45
C ILE A 1053 1.00 0.22 46.62
N LEU A 1054 1.90 1.13 47.00
CA LEU A 1054 3.11 1.45 46.23
C LEU A 1054 3.95 0.20 45.91
N PRO A 1055 4.25 -0.72 46.85
CA PRO A 1055 4.99 -1.95 46.51
C PRO A 1055 4.29 -2.85 45.49
N ILE A 1056 2.95 -2.86 45.47
CA ILE A 1056 2.15 -3.63 44.51
C ILE A 1056 2.20 -2.96 43.13
N VAL A 1057 2.09 -1.63 43.06
CA VAL A 1057 2.22 -0.88 41.80
C VAL A 1057 3.63 -1.03 41.23
N VAL A 1058 4.68 -0.89 42.05
CA VAL A 1058 6.09 -1.18 41.68
C VAL A 1058 6.21 -2.59 41.09
N GLN A 1059 5.63 -3.60 41.75
CA GLN A 1059 5.70 -5.00 41.30
C GLN A 1059 4.99 -5.24 39.96
N HIS A 1060 3.87 -4.56 39.68
CA HIS A 1060 3.07 -4.75 38.47
C HIS A 1060 3.45 -3.83 37.30
N THR A 1061 4.12 -2.70 37.56
CA THR A 1061 4.55 -1.74 36.53
C THR A 1061 6.04 -1.80 36.21
N GLY A 1062 6.87 -2.24 37.16
CA GLY A 1062 8.33 -2.22 37.06
C GLY A 1062 8.98 -0.86 37.35
N TYR A 1063 8.23 0.20 37.68
CA TYR A 1063 8.84 1.48 38.06
C TYR A 1063 9.49 1.44 39.44
N PRO A 1064 10.61 2.14 39.65
CA PRO A 1064 11.08 2.46 41.00
C PRO A 1064 10.01 3.24 41.78
N GLN A 1065 9.97 3.08 43.10
CA GLN A 1065 8.93 3.71 43.93
C GLN A 1065 8.94 5.24 43.83
N GLU A 1066 10.12 5.84 43.63
CA GLU A 1066 10.34 7.27 43.41
C GLU A 1066 9.88 7.81 42.04
N PHE A 1067 9.26 7.00 41.18
CA PHE A 1067 8.63 7.40 39.91
C PHE A 1067 7.09 7.32 39.91
N ILE A 1068 6.47 6.89 41.01
CA ILE A 1068 5.02 6.69 41.09
C ILE A 1068 4.39 7.84 41.89
N GLU A 1069 3.76 8.77 41.20
CA GLU A 1069 2.97 9.84 41.82
C GLU A 1069 1.58 9.31 42.25
N ILE A 1070 0.99 9.91 43.28
CA ILE A 1070 -0.23 9.38 43.95
C ILE A 1070 -1.47 9.52 43.07
N ASP A 1071 -1.46 10.54 42.21
CA ASP A 1071 -2.46 10.92 41.22
C ASP A 1071 -2.08 10.50 39.79
N ALA A 1072 -1.03 9.68 39.63
CA ALA A 1072 -0.58 9.20 38.32
C ALA A 1072 -1.67 8.37 37.62
N ASP A 1073 -1.92 8.66 36.34
CA ASP A 1073 -3.00 8.00 35.60
C ASP A 1073 -2.67 6.54 35.31
N MET A 1074 -3.54 5.63 35.73
CA MET A 1074 -3.27 4.19 35.67
C MET A 1074 -3.11 3.67 34.24
N GLU A 1075 -3.88 4.18 33.28
CA GLU A 1075 -3.90 3.69 31.89
C GLU A 1075 -2.92 4.48 31.01
N GLY A 1076 -2.83 5.80 31.19
CA GLY A 1076 -2.02 6.71 30.38
C GLY A 1076 -0.58 6.94 30.85
N GLU A 1077 -0.30 6.89 32.16
CA GLU A 1077 1.05 7.17 32.71
C GLU A 1077 1.73 5.91 33.25
N LEU A 1078 0.96 5.03 33.90
CA LEU A 1078 1.47 3.80 34.50
C LEU A 1078 1.36 2.57 33.56
N GLY A 1079 0.38 2.53 32.66
CA GLY A 1079 0.20 1.46 31.66
C GLY A 1079 -0.34 0.13 32.25
N ILE A 1080 -1.22 0.23 33.26
CA ILE A 1080 -1.81 -0.88 34.01
C ILE A 1080 -3.06 -1.41 33.32
#